data_AF-A0A4Y7UHY2-F1
#
_entry.id   AF-A0A4Y7UHY2-F1
#
_cell.length_a   1.000
_cell.length_b   1.000
_cell.length_c   1.000
_cell.angle_alpha   90.00
_cell.angle_beta   90.00
_cell.angle_gamma   90.00
#
_symmetry.space_group_name_H-M   'P 1'
#
loop_
_entity.id
_entity.type
_entity.pdbx_description
1 polymer ?
#
loop_
_entity_poly.entity_id
_entity_poly.type
_entity_poly.pdbx_seq_one_letter_code
_entity_poly.pdbx_strand_id
1 'polypeptide(L)'
;MKPLSSIFFLLFSIISFSQTKVKDTITRRAHIVFIQNGNAVTYKPETPPLIPIAGAPKPSYSYLWELGDGHYSKEAEPKHVYKTKGNYTTRLAVTNNYDNGKPPATRPKKVAVNEITDTNYKDIASIADQNGFAILKNCDPIPDQEMVVVVSYQNLENYVSSGKLYLFYNEKQFKNNNFELVDFRTYANEREVKENTVAAVDDLDDTKSYLAAAENTFKIKKYRNTTTEEDLDASLADANKTYHNVSVLEFDDANPGETRNLFYTFKTTPEMIKDTSATVTMRGIFVPSRSYKNHKIKNLEMEIVTSHDPNKMGSNGSFMNYRLVRFKRVNFKTRFQNNGEGPARMIRLETDVPDMFDKKTFQIEDMYPKCPICPKDEEPTVSCLDTIIKKNQIFFTFKNIYLPGSEQKNVHEKDSTKGFVKYSMKFAEDFHKVKTRSRTAIIFDKNEPIITNYATTRFLPGISIGAKAGYNLYPDLENSTSYFVGATISPFKSYRFYWQAEWLNSVNKYDSATNVIDEVVVNPNGVKQRQRTTTSTENKSVNWEVPVLIRYNINNYIGVGAGLQANFNVSQEQNQTIKIESFEGDSEKFIINTRTASNAVKSSFADFKTGLLFDLTVGAARIGPSLGARYVINFEQNFNYFQFYGIWKF
;
A
#
# COMPACT_ATOMS: atom_id res chain seq x y z
N MET A 1 48.27 -27.47 -18.45
CA MET A 1 49.02 -26.34 -17.87
C MET A 1 48.11 -25.11 -17.84
N LYS A 2 48.27 -24.29 -16.80
CA LYS A 2 47.38 -23.21 -16.36
C LYS A 2 47.26 -22.01 -17.36
N PRO A 3 46.21 -21.17 -17.17
CA PRO A 3 45.62 -20.23 -18.13
C PRO A 3 46.16 -18.81 -17.99
N LEU A 4 45.84 -17.87 -18.88
CA LEU A 4 45.75 -16.44 -18.56
C LEU A 4 45.04 -15.61 -19.66
N SER A 5 44.43 -14.49 -19.24
CA SER A 5 43.78 -13.41 -20.01
C SER A 5 42.34 -13.65 -20.46
N SER A 6 41.35 -13.54 -19.57
CA SER A 6 40.76 -12.29 -19.04
C SER A 6 40.30 -11.31 -20.12
N ILE A 7 39.09 -11.53 -20.64
CA ILE A 7 38.35 -10.55 -21.44
C ILE A 7 37.42 -9.74 -20.52
N PHE A 8 37.59 -8.44 -20.67
CA PHE A 8 37.05 -7.30 -19.94
C PHE A 8 35.50 -7.31 -19.85
N PHE A 9 34.95 -7.55 -18.65
CA PHE A 9 33.57 -7.23 -18.32
C PHE A 9 33.48 -5.74 -17.99
N LEU A 10 33.01 -4.93 -18.94
CA LEU A 10 32.76 -3.50 -18.75
C LEU A 10 31.43 -3.34 -17.99
N LEU A 11 31.51 -3.44 -16.66
CA LEU A 11 30.42 -3.14 -15.74
C LEU A 11 30.16 -1.63 -15.79
N PHE A 12 29.14 -1.22 -16.54
CA PHE A 12 28.59 0.14 -16.49
C PHE A 12 27.93 0.34 -15.12
N SER A 13 28.72 0.75 -14.14
CA SER A 13 28.24 1.26 -12.85
C SER A 13 27.70 2.67 -13.09
N ILE A 14 26.39 2.76 -13.35
CA ILE A 14 25.66 4.02 -13.28
C ILE A 14 25.63 4.42 -11.80
N ILE A 15 26.64 5.18 -11.37
CA ILE A 15 26.61 5.92 -10.10
C ILE A 15 25.51 6.97 -10.27
N SER A 16 24.30 6.59 -9.88
CA SER A 16 23.23 7.53 -9.64
C SER A 16 23.69 8.40 -8.48
N PHE A 17 24.16 9.60 -8.78
CA PHE A 17 24.27 10.67 -7.79
C PHE A 17 22.86 10.97 -7.30
N SER A 18 22.43 10.25 -6.27
CA SER A 18 21.34 10.67 -5.42
C SER A 18 21.80 11.98 -4.79
N GLN A 19 21.22 13.10 -5.20
CA GLN A 19 21.35 14.35 -4.45
C GLN A 19 20.91 14.03 -3.02
N THR A 20 21.88 13.97 -2.10
CA THR A 20 21.59 13.98 -0.67
C THR A 20 20.87 15.29 -0.41
N LYS A 21 19.56 15.22 -0.15
CA LYS A 21 18.83 16.40 0.34
C LYS A 21 19.59 16.91 1.56
N VAL A 22 20.12 18.12 1.46
CA VAL A 22 20.75 18.81 2.59
C VAL A 22 19.76 18.75 3.73
N LYS A 23 20.10 17.96 4.76
CA LYS A 23 19.27 17.83 5.96
C LYS A 23 19.46 19.14 6.70
N ASP A 24 18.50 20.05 6.56
CA ASP A 24 18.51 21.32 7.26
C ASP A 24 18.71 21.07 8.76
N THR A 25 19.84 21.53 9.28
CA THR A 25 20.36 21.18 10.62
C THR A 25 19.87 22.15 11.69
N ILE A 26 19.23 23.25 11.31
CA ILE A 26 18.70 24.23 12.26
C ILE A 26 17.31 23.77 12.72
N THR A 27 17.28 23.12 13.88
CA THR A 27 16.00 22.80 14.54
C THR A 27 15.35 24.09 15.04
N ARG A 28 14.23 24.49 14.41
CA ARG A 28 13.35 25.56 14.90
C ARG A 28 12.84 25.16 16.29
N ARG A 29 12.89 26.08 17.26
CA ARG A 29 12.45 25.84 18.64
C ARG A 29 11.38 26.85 19.05
N ALA A 30 10.40 26.38 19.81
CA ALA A 30 9.42 27.22 20.48
C ALA A 30 9.64 27.20 21.98
N HIS A 31 9.52 28.36 22.62
CA HIS A 31 9.74 28.55 24.06
C HIS A 31 8.42 28.76 24.78
N ILE A 32 8.31 28.18 25.99
CA ILE A 32 7.16 28.39 26.87
C ILE A 32 7.46 29.58 27.78
N VAL A 33 6.64 30.62 27.69
CA VAL A 33 6.62 31.76 28.62
C VAL A 33 5.33 31.69 29.41
N PHE A 34 5.39 32.08 30.68
CA PHE A 34 4.20 32.14 31.53
C PHE A 34 4.30 33.33 32.48
N ILE A 35 3.13 33.85 32.86
CA ILE A 35 2.96 34.87 33.89
C ILE A 35 2.12 34.23 34.98
N GLN A 36 2.65 34.20 36.21
CA GLN A 36 2.02 33.55 37.35
C GLN A 36 1.62 34.59 38.40
N ASN A 37 0.40 34.48 38.91
CA ASN A 37 -0.11 35.20 40.07
C ASN A 37 -0.69 34.18 41.07
N GLY A 38 0.10 33.81 42.07
CA GLY A 38 -0.22 32.70 42.99
C GLY A 38 -0.43 31.37 42.26
N ASN A 39 -1.65 30.86 42.26
CA ASN A 39 -2.05 29.62 41.56
C ASN A 39 -2.65 29.86 40.16
N ALA A 40 -2.88 31.11 39.75
CA ALA A 40 -3.36 31.44 38.42
C ALA A 40 -2.18 31.71 37.47
N VAL A 41 -2.11 30.99 36.35
CA VAL A 41 -1.00 31.04 35.39
C VAL A 41 -1.54 31.26 33.98
N THR A 42 -1.03 32.31 33.32
CA THR A 42 -1.29 32.58 31.90
C THR A 42 -0.08 32.14 31.09
N TYR A 43 -0.30 31.27 30.12
CA TYR A 43 0.75 30.74 29.24
C TYR A 43 0.79 31.49 27.91
N LYS A 44 2.00 31.67 27.38
CA LYS A 44 2.24 32.28 26.08
C LYS A 44 3.33 31.50 25.32
N PRO A 45 3.09 31.13 24.05
CA PRO A 45 4.09 30.47 23.23
C PRO A 45 4.95 31.52 22.51
N GLU A 46 6.27 31.43 22.66
CA GLU A 46 7.22 32.16 21.82
C GLU A 46 7.65 31.25 20.67
N THR A 47 6.99 31.41 19.52
CA THR A 47 7.22 30.60 18.32
C THR A 47 8.16 31.31 17.34
N PRO A 48 8.97 30.55 16.57
CA PRO A 48 9.82 31.13 15.53
C PRO A 48 8.97 31.69 14.38
N PRO A 49 9.48 32.65 13.59
CA PRO A 49 8.74 33.20 12.46
C PRO A 49 8.39 32.11 11.46
N LEU A 50 7.16 32.11 10.97
CA LEU A 50 6.67 31.18 9.94
C LEU A 50 7.28 31.53 8.58
N ILE A 51 7.57 30.49 7.79
CA ILE A 51 8.09 30.56 6.43
C ILE A 51 6.88 30.41 5.49
N PRO A 52 6.33 31.53 4.97
CA PRO A 52 5.16 31.48 4.12
C PRO A 52 5.46 30.76 2.80
N ILE A 53 4.49 30.02 2.31
CA ILE A 53 4.52 29.43 0.98
C ILE A 53 3.88 30.43 0.01
N ALA A 54 4.58 30.81 -1.06
CA ALA A 54 4.05 31.74 -2.05
C ALA A 54 2.74 31.22 -2.65
N GLY A 55 1.67 32.02 -2.58
CA GLY A 55 0.32 31.67 -3.05
C GLY A 55 -0.50 30.81 -2.09
N ALA A 56 0.01 30.48 -0.90
CA ALA A 56 -0.74 29.82 0.15
C ALA A 56 -1.39 30.84 1.11
N PRO A 57 -2.43 30.45 1.87
CA PRO A 57 -2.98 31.26 2.95
C PRO A 57 -1.92 31.65 3.99
N LYS A 58 -2.22 32.69 4.78
CA LYS A 58 -1.36 33.14 5.88
C LYS A 58 -1.01 31.95 6.79
N PRO A 59 0.28 31.66 6.99
CA PRO A 59 0.69 30.54 7.82
C PRO A 59 0.29 30.79 9.28
N SER A 60 -0.02 29.71 9.99
CA SER A 60 -0.48 29.78 11.38
C SER A 60 -0.02 28.57 12.19
N TYR A 61 -0.07 28.71 13.52
CA TYR A 61 0.20 27.63 14.45
C TYR A 61 -1.08 27.10 15.12
N SER A 62 -1.10 25.79 15.35
CA SER A 62 -2.01 25.11 16.26
C SER A 62 -1.24 24.63 17.48
N TYR A 63 -1.87 24.68 18.64
CA TYR A 63 -1.22 24.41 19.92
C TYR A 63 -1.95 23.28 20.65
N LEU A 64 -1.18 22.49 21.40
CA LEU A 64 -1.68 21.60 22.44
C LEU A 64 -0.81 21.78 23.67
N TRP A 65 -1.38 22.41 24.69
CA TRP A 65 -0.78 22.62 26.00
C TRP A 65 -1.10 21.43 26.90
N GLU A 66 -0.11 20.89 27.57
CA GLU A 66 -0.24 19.95 28.68
C GLU A 66 0.21 20.69 29.93
N LEU A 67 -0.70 20.93 30.88
CA LEU A 67 -0.49 21.90 31.96
C LEU A 67 0.23 21.30 33.18
N GLY A 68 0.52 20.00 33.15
CA GLY A 68 1.31 19.31 34.18
C GLY A 68 0.50 18.79 35.37
N ASP A 69 -0.82 18.93 35.35
CA ASP A 69 -1.77 18.46 36.37
C ASP A 69 -2.89 17.58 35.77
N GLY A 70 -2.70 17.09 34.55
CA GLY A 70 -3.71 16.33 33.80
C GLY A 70 -4.62 17.19 32.91
N HIS A 71 -4.61 18.52 33.03
CA HIS A 71 -5.37 19.39 32.13
C HIS A 71 -4.60 19.70 30.85
N TYR A 72 -5.34 19.96 29.77
CA TYR A 72 -4.78 20.41 28.50
C TYR A 72 -5.61 21.55 27.89
N SER A 73 -5.00 22.29 26.95
CA SER A 73 -5.71 23.32 26.19
C SER A 73 -5.22 23.39 24.75
N LYS A 74 -6.13 23.72 23.82
CA LYS A 74 -5.81 24.00 22.40
C LYS A 74 -5.73 25.50 22.08
N GLU A 75 -5.96 26.36 23.07
CA GLU A 75 -5.91 27.80 22.91
C GLU A 75 -4.46 28.29 22.71
N ALA A 76 -4.29 29.43 22.04
CA ALA A 76 -2.97 30.01 21.83
C ALA A 76 -2.35 30.48 23.15
N GLU A 77 -3.12 31.20 23.96
CA GLU A 77 -2.69 31.75 25.26
C GLU A 77 -3.66 31.29 26.37
N PRO A 78 -3.56 30.05 26.86
CA PRO A 78 -4.49 29.54 27.87
C PRO A 78 -4.20 30.12 29.26
N LYS A 79 -5.26 30.30 30.03
CA LYS A 79 -5.21 30.69 31.45
C LYS A 79 -5.67 29.54 32.32
N HIS A 80 -4.82 29.06 33.23
CA HIS A 80 -5.10 27.94 34.11
C HIS A 80 -4.95 28.30 35.57
N VAL A 81 -5.81 27.72 36.42
CA VAL A 81 -5.77 27.92 37.88
C VAL A 81 -5.51 26.57 38.54
N TYR A 82 -4.37 26.41 39.19
CA TYR A 82 -4.00 25.17 39.87
C TYR A 82 -4.77 25.03 41.20
N LYS A 83 -5.38 23.86 41.42
CA LYS A 83 -6.13 23.56 42.66
C LYS A 83 -5.24 23.35 43.88
N THR A 84 -4.07 22.75 43.68
CA THR A 84 -3.17 22.36 44.77
C THR A 84 -1.82 23.07 44.65
N LYS A 85 -1.09 23.12 45.77
CA LYS A 85 0.29 23.59 45.76
C LYS A 85 1.18 22.48 45.22
N GLY A 86 2.18 22.82 44.42
CA GLY A 86 3.05 21.82 43.81
C GLY A 86 3.89 22.34 42.66
N ASN A 87 4.72 21.44 42.11
CA ASN A 87 5.54 21.71 40.93
C ASN A 87 4.92 21.02 39.72
N TYR A 88 4.42 21.81 38.77
CA TYR A 88 3.78 21.33 37.55
C TYR A 88 4.73 21.46 36.36
N THR A 89 4.78 20.43 35.51
CA THR A 89 5.63 20.44 34.31
C THR A 89 4.77 20.67 33.08
N THR A 90 4.78 21.90 32.57
CA THR A 90 4.05 22.29 31.37
C THR A 90 4.79 21.83 30.11
N ARG A 91 4.07 21.23 29.16
CA ARG A 91 4.55 20.89 27.81
C ARG A 91 3.69 21.57 26.76
N LEU A 92 4.27 21.80 25.59
CA LEU A 92 3.60 22.43 24.46
C LEU A 92 3.91 21.62 23.21
N ALA A 93 2.91 21.13 22.49
CA ALA A 93 3.09 20.65 21.12
C ALA A 93 2.58 21.72 20.15
N VAL A 94 3.44 22.11 19.20
CA VAL A 94 3.13 23.14 18.19
C VAL A 94 3.08 22.48 16.82
N THR A 95 1.99 22.69 16.10
CA THR A 95 1.81 22.23 14.71
C THR A 95 1.76 23.45 13.80
N ASN A 96 2.61 23.51 12.80
CA ASN A 96 2.64 24.58 11.80
C ASN A 96 1.73 24.24 10.60
N ASN A 97 0.86 25.18 10.22
CA ASN A 97 -0.04 25.06 9.06
C ASN A 97 0.40 26.06 7.97
N TYR A 98 0.29 25.66 6.70
CA TYR A 98 0.72 26.45 5.52
C TYR A 98 2.19 26.91 5.54
N ASP A 99 3.06 26.13 6.20
CA ASP A 99 4.48 26.43 6.40
C ASP A 99 5.31 25.25 5.89
N ASN A 100 6.47 25.54 5.31
CA ASN A 100 7.36 24.53 4.70
C ASN A 100 8.41 23.98 5.69
N GLY A 101 8.42 24.45 6.94
CA GLY A 101 9.32 24.00 7.98
C GLY A 101 8.82 22.76 8.72
N LYS A 102 9.69 22.16 9.53
CA LYS A 102 9.28 21.16 10.51
C LYS A 102 8.56 21.84 11.69
N PRO A 103 7.61 21.15 12.35
CA PRO A 103 7.06 21.60 13.62
C PRO A 103 8.18 21.96 14.60
N PRO A 104 8.11 23.12 15.28
CA PRO A 104 9.19 23.53 16.17
C PRO A 104 9.23 22.64 17.41
N ALA A 105 10.42 22.19 17.78
CA ALA A 105 10.62 21.41 18.98
C ALA A 105 10.44 22.32 20.21
N THR A 106 9.81 21.79 21.26
CA THR A 106 9.58 22.50 22.52
C THR A 106 10.29 21.78 23.66
N ARG A 107 10.63 22.52 24.71
CA ARG A 107 11.16 21.95 25.95
C ARG A 107 10.16 22.16 27.08
N PRO A 108 9.93 21.14 27.93
CA PRO A 108 9.05 21.29 29.09
C PRO A 108 9.52 22.42 30.02
N LYS A 109 8.59 23.10 30.68
CA LYS A 109 8.89 24.14 31.66
C LYS A 109 8.19 23.88 32.98
N LYS A 110 8.90 24.06 34.09
CA LYS A 110 8.37 23.86 35.44
C LYS A 110 7.73 25.13 35.97
N VAL A 111 6.59 24.98 36.63
CA VAL A 111 5.83 26.04 37.28
C VAL A 111 5.61 25.63 38.74
N ALA A 112 6.05 26.46 39.68
CA ALA A 112 5.98 26.18 41.11
C ALA A 112 4.85 27.01 41.75
N VAL A 113 3.81 26.35 42.24
CA VAL A 113 2.67 26.99 42.91
C VAL A 113 2.83 26.83 44.41
N ASN A 114 3.19 27.93 45.08
CA ASN A 114 3.45 27.94 46.53
C ASN A 114 2.26 28.47 47.35
N GLU A 115 1.38 29.26 46.71
CA GLU A 115 0.26 29.95 47.35
C GLU A 115 -0.99 29.81 46.47
N ILE A 116 -2.14 29.62 47.12
CA ILE A 116 -3.45 29.53 46.46
C ILE A 116 -4.13 30.88 46.71
N THR A 117 -4.22 31.70 45.68
CA THR A 117 -4.73 33.08 45.75
C THR A 117 -6.09 33.23 45.07
N ASP A 118 -6.33 32.45 44.02
CA ASP A 118 -7.59 32.44 43.28
C ASP A 118 -8.36 31.14 43.58
N THR A 119 -9.56 31.28 44.12
CA THR A 119 -10.49 30.20 44.41
C THR A 119 -11.58 30.03 43.34
N ASN A 120 -11.67 30.97 42.39
CA ASN A 120 -12.59 30.88 41.24
C ASN A 120 -12.01 29.96 40.18
N TYR A 121 -11.95 28.68 40.52
CA TYR A 121 -11.56 27.63 39.59
C TYR A 121 -12.66 27.43 38.55
N LYS A 122 -12.32 27.64 37.28
CA LYS A 122 -13.10 27.14 36.14
C LYS A 122 -12.25 26.10 35.44
N ASP A 123 -12.76 24.88 35.32
CA ASP A 123 -12.17 23.88 34.44
C ASP A 123 -12.05 24.51 33.04
N ILE A 124 -10.83 24.68 32.55
CA ILE A 124 -10.62 24.94 31.12
C ILE A 124 -11.17 23.69 30.45
N ALA A 125 -12.27 23.86 29.70
CA ALA A 125 -13.04 22.77 29.14
C ALA A 125 -12.11 21.78 28.41
N SER A 126 -11.88 20.64 29.06
CA SER A 126 -11.17 19.49 28.52
C SER A 126 -12.14 18.70 27.63
N ILE A 127 -12.71 19.39 26.63
CA ILE A 127 -13.70 18.90 25.66
C ILE A 127 -15.07 18.48 26.24
N ALA A 128 -16.08 18.73 25.41
CA ALA A 128 -17.49 18.45 25.60
C ALA A 128 -17.81 16.97 25.82
N ASP A 129 -18.95 16.75 26.47
CA ASP A 129 -19.60 15.48 26.79
C ASP A 129 -19.59 14.48 25.61
N GLN A 130 -18.57 13.61 25.57
CA GLN A 130 -18.47 12.49 24.62
C GLN A 130 -18.81 11.16 25.30
N ASN A 131 -19.76 11.17 26.25
CA ASN A 131 -20.16 9.96 26.96
C ASN A 131 -18.94 9.28 27.62
N GLY A 132 -18.10 10.06 28.29
CA GLY A 132 -17.03 9.62 29.19
C GLY A 132 -15.82 8.86 28.60
N PHE A 133 -15.64 8.76 27.27
CA PHE A 133 -14.38 8.25 26.68
C PHE A 133 -14.06 8.88 25.32
N ALA A 134 -12.88 9.48 25.18
CA ALA A 134 -12.45 10.18 23.99
C ALA A 134 -10.96 9.95 23.68
N ILE A 135 -10.62 9.96 22.39
CA ILE A 135 -9.23 9.91 21.90
C ILE A 135 -9.05 11.06 20.92
N LEU A 136 -8.04 11.89 21.16
CA LEU A 136 -7.79 13.12 20.44
C LEU A 136 -6.34 13.16 19.97
N LYS A 137 -6.07 13.93 18.92
CA LYS A 137 -4.73 14.14 18.38
C LYS A 137 -4.43 15.63 18.26
N ASN A 138 -3.16 15.99 18.32
CA ASN A 138 -2.70 17.35 18.01
C ASN A 138 -2.58 17.59 16.50
N CYS A 139 -2.18 16.57 15.73
CA CYS A 139 -1.99 16.63 14.28
C CYS A 139 -2.19 15.26 13.61
N ASP A 140 -2.35 15.26 12.29
CA ASP A 140 -2.33 14.04 11.48
C ASP A 140 -0.88 13.52 11.34
N PRO A 141 -0.66 12.20 11.18
CA PRO A 141 0.67 11.62 11.11
C PRO A 141 1.40 12.01 9.81
N ILE A 142 2.60 12.58 9.96
CA ILE A 142 3.58 12.79 8.88
C ILE A 142 4.78 11.89 9.18
N PRO A 143 5.36 11.16 8.21
CA PRO A 143 6.53 10.31 8.45
C PRO A 143 7.73 11.07 9.06
N ASP A 144 8.41 10.45 10.02
CA ASP A 144 9.55 11.02 10.78
C ASP A 144 9.19 12.30 11.57
N GLN A 145 7.98 12.34 12.15
CA GLN A 145 7.52 13.40 13.05
C GLN A 145 6.89 12.83 14.33
N GLU A 146 6.94 13.63 15.39
CA GLU A 146 6.25 13.33 16.64
C GLU A 146 4.83 13.86 16.62
N MET A 147 3.92 13.12 17.24
CA MET A 147 2.54 13.52 17.48
C MET A 147 2.12 13.15 18.91
N VAL A 148 1.17 13.92 19.44
CA VAL A 148 0.61 13.70 20.76
C VAL A 148 -0.84 13.25 20.62
N VAL A 149 -1.13 12.10 21.23
CA VAL A 149 -2.47 11.53 21.34
C VAL A 149 -2.92 11.67 22.80
N VAL A 150 -4.06 12.33 23.00
CA VAL A 150 -4.67 12.50 24.32
C VAL A 150 -5.80 11.49 24.45
N VAL A 151 -5.73 10.64 25.47
CA VAL A 151 -6.80 9.70 25.82
C VAL A 151 -7.48 10.19 27.08
N SER A 152 -8.74 10.60 26.94
CA SER A 152 -9.56 11.16 28.01
C SER A 152 -10.62 10.15 28.41
N TYR A 153 -10.77 9.92 29.71
CA TYR A 153 -11.81 9.04 30.25
C TYR A 153 -12.46 9.68 31.48
N GLN A 154 -13.74 9.39 31.69
CA GLN A 154 -14.53 9.91 32.79
C GLN A 154 -15.23 8.78 33.51
N ASN A 155 -15.22 8.82 34.84
CA ASN A 155 -16.06 7.95 35.63
C ASN A 155 -17.50 8.46 35.59
N LEU A 156 -18.37 7.77 34.84
CA LEU A 156 -19.80 8.09 34.78
C LEU A 156 -20.62 7.34 35.85
N GLU A 157 -19.98 6.45 36.60
CA GLU A 157 -20.63 5.74 37.70
C GLU A 157 -20.86 6.70 38.88
N ASN A 158 -21.89 6.42 39.68
CA ASN A 158 -22.19 7.19 40.90
C ASN A 158 -21.34 6.77 42.11
N TYR A 159 -20.38 5.86 41.93
CA TYR A 159 -19.44 5.37 42.93
C TYR A 159 -17.99 5.46 42.44
N VAL A 160 -17.04 5.39 43.37
CA VAL A 160 -15.60 5.38 43.06
C VAL A 160 -15.25 4.11 42.31
N SER A 161 -14.67 4.24 41.11
CA SER A 161 -14.38 3.10 40.24
C SER A 161 -12.89 2.92 40.00
N SER A 162 -12.49 1.67 39.81
CA SER A 162 -11.12 1.27 39.43
C SER A 162 -11.23 0.35 38.24
N GLY A 163 -10.39 0.56 37.23
CA GLY A 163 -10.58 -0.05 35.93
C GLY A 163 -9.30 -0.09 35.09
N LYS A 164 -9.48 -0.33 33.78
CA LYS A 164 -8.38 -0.49 32.82
C LYS A 164 -8.62 0.34 31.56
N LEU A 165 -7.51 0.76 30.96
CA LEU A 165 -7.48 1.41 29.67
C LEU A 165 -6.50 0.68 28.75
N TYR A 166 -6.98 0.32 27.58
CA TYR A 166 -6.18 -0.27 26.51
C TYR A 166 -6.08 0.72 25.36
N LEU A 167 -4.88 0.94 24.83
CA LEU A 167 -4.64 1.68 23.60
C LEU A 167 -3.88 0.79 22.61
N PHE A 168 -4.58 0.33 21.58
CA PHE A 168 -4.04 -0.47 20.49
C PHE A 168 -3.58 0.41 19.33
N TYR A 169 -2.39 0.11 18.81
CA TYR A 169 -1.78 0.82 17.69
C TYR A 169 -0.94 -0.14 16.83
N ASN A 170 -0.56 0.32 15.63
CA ASN A 170 0.10 -0.47 14.59
C ASN A 170 -0.75 -1.62 14.04
N GLU A 171 -1.58 -1.33 13.05
CA GLU A 171 -2.44 -2.35 12.41
C GLU A 171 -1.62 -3.39 11.63
N LYS A 172 -1.95 -4.67 11.81
CA LYS A 172 -1.26 -5.81 11.15
C LYS A 172 -1.48 -5.88 9.63
N GLN A 173 -2.44 -5.10 9.11
CA GLN A 173 -2.63 -4.97 7.66
C GLN A 173 -1.43 -4.30 6.96
N PHE A 174 -0.64 -3.53 7.72
CA PHE A 174 0.58 -2.93 7.22
C PHE A 174 1.78 -3.83 7.52
N LYS A 175 2.70 -3.94 6.56
CA LYS A 175 3.88 -4.80 6.70
C LYS A 175 4.81 -4.36 7.85
N ASN A 176 4.90 -3.06 8.08
CA ASN A 176 5.80 -2.45 9.05
C ASN A 176 5.00 -1.61 10.05
N ASN A 177 5.54 -1.45 11.26
CA ASN A 177 4.94 -0.60 12.29
C ASN A 177 4.96 0.87 11.84
N ASN A 178 3.83 1.56 12.03
CA ASN A 178 3.64 2.95 11.65
C ASN A 178 4.01 3.91 12.78
N PHE A 179 3.84 3.49 14.03
CA PHE A 179 4.04 4.28 15.24
C PHE A 179 5.01 3.61 16.19
N GLU A 180 5.90 4.41 16.76
CA GLU A 180 6.78 4.07 17.87
C GLU A 180 6.34 4.89 19.08
N LEU A 181 6.02 4.22 20.19
CA LEU A 181 5.68 4.91 21.43
C LEU A 181 6.96 5.43 22.07
N VAL A 182 7.11 6.76 22.18
CA VAL A 182 8.28 7.41 22.76
C VAL A 182 8.14 7.57 24.26
N ASP A 183 6.96 8.02 24.69
CA ASP A 183 6.66 8.35 26.09
C ASP A 183 5.15 8.35 26.30
N PHE A 184 4.71 8.00 27.51
CA PHE A 184 3.33 8.16 27.96
C PHE A 184 3.32 8.81 29.34
N ARG A 185 2.32 9.65 29.60
CA ARG A 185 2.29 10.49 30.79
C ARG A 185 0.96 10.41 31.50
N THR A 186 1.05 10.15 32.80
CA THR A 186 -0.04 9.91 33.74
C THR A 186 -0.04 11.00 34.81
N TYR A 187 -1.20 11.31 35.37
CA TYR A 187 -1.38 12.45 36.30
C TYR A 187 -2.23 12.11 37.54
N ALA A 188 -2.83 10.92 37.57
CA ALA A 188 -3.64 10.42 38.67
C ALA A 188 -3.23 9.00 39.09
N ASN A 189 -1.91 8.78 39.16
CA ASN A 189 -1.28 7.50 39.56
C ASN A 189 -1.68 6.28 38.72
N GLU A 190 -2.03 6.48 37.45
CA GLU A 190 -2.27 5.37 36.53
C GLU A 190 -0.99 4.54 36.32
N ARG A 191 -1.12 3.21 36.38
CA ARG A 191 0.00 2.26 36.39
C ARG A 191 0.04 1.44 35.11
N GLU A 192 1.20 1.35 34.47
CA GLU A 192 1.39 0.46 33.33
C GLU A 192 1.40 -1.01 33.77
N VAL A 193 0.63 -1.84 33.07
CA VAL A 193 0.57 -3.28 33.31
C VAL A 193 1.00 -4.01 32.04
N LYS A 194 1.95 -4.93 32.17
CA LYS A 194 2.34 -5.83 31.09
C LYS A 194 1.54 -7.11 31.23
N GLU A 195 0.38 -7.18 30.57
CA GLU A 195 -0.37 -8.41 30.46
C GLU A 195 0.21 -9.28 29.34
N ASN A 196 0.66 -10.49 29.69
CA ASN A 196 0.85 -11.54 28.69
C ASN A 196 -0.54 -11.98 28.24
N THR A 197 -1.01 -11.46 27.11
CA THR A 197 -2.30 -11.83 26.51
C THR A 197 -2.27 -13.29 26.03
N VAL A 198 -2.49 -14.23 26.95
CA VAL A 198 -3.38 -15.41 26.90
C VAL A 198 -3.27 -16.06 28.28
N ALA A 199 -4.08 -15.60 29.22
CA ALA A 199 -4.58 -16.44 30.29
C ALA A 199 -6.10 -16.32 30.18
N ALA A 200 -6.69 -17.18 29.36
CA ALA A 200 -8.11 -17.47 29.50
C ALA A 200 -8.27 -18.00 30.92
N VAL A 201 -8.80 -17.16 31.82
CA VAL A 201 -9.39 -17.66 33.04
C VAL A 201 -10.62 -18.40 32.55
N ASP A 202 -10.49 -19.71 32.46
CA ASP A 202 -11.61 -20.63 32.36
C ASP A 202 -12.39 -20.44 33.67
N ASP A 203 -13.32 -19.47 33.66
CA ASP A 203 -14.33 -19.37 34.71
C ASP A 203 -15.18 -20.65 34.57
N LEU A 204 -14.77 -21.67 35.31
CA LEU A 204 -15.57 -22.82 35.69
C LEU A 204 -16.73 -22.31 36.56
N ASP A 205 -17.71 -21.66 35.93
CA ASP A 205 -19.07 -21.62 36.46
C ASP A 205 -19.84 -22.81 35.85
N ASP A 206 -19.56 -23.98 36.43
CA ASP A 206 -20.20 -25.24 36.09
C ASP A 206 -21.60 -25.30 36.73
N THR A 207 -22.51 -24.47 36.22
CA THR A 207 -23.95 -24.74 36.35
C THR A 207 -24.51 -25.00 34.96
N LYS A 208 -24.15 -26.15 34.39
CA LYS A 208 -24.83 -26.71 33.22
C LYS A 208 -26.24 -27.17 33.62
N SER A 209 -27.19 -26.26 33.63
CA SER A 209 -28.60 -26.61 33.42
C SER A 209 -28.76 -26.99 31.95
N TYR A 210 -28.64 -28.27 31.63
CA TYR A 210 -28.89 -28.82 30.31
C TYR A 210 -30.38 -28.67 29.96
N LEU A 211 -30.74 -27.59 29.26
CA LEU A 211 -31.97 -27.54 28.47
C LEU A 211 -31.62 -27.96 27.04
N ALA A 212 -32.05 -29.17 26.67
CA ALA A 212 -31.94 -29.67 25.32
C ALA A 212 -32.88 -28.87 24.41
N ALA A 213 -32.32 -28.12 23.45
CA ALA A 213 -33.07 -27.54 22.35
C ALA A 213 -32.66 -28.23 21.04
N ALA A 214 -33.65 -28.85 20.40
CA ALA A 214 -33.50 -29.62 19.17
C ALA A 214 -33.65 -28.73 17.92
N GLU A 215 -32.89 -27.64 17.79
CA GLU A 215 -32.80 -26.92 16.52
C GLU A 215 -31.38 -26.38 16.27
N ASN A 216 -30.75 -26.93 15.24
CA ASN A 216 -29.40 -26.58 14.80
C ASN A 216 -29.45 -25.36 13.87
N THR A 217 -29.78 -24.19 14.43
CA THR A 217 -29.57 -22.90 13.75
C THR A 217 -28.74 -21.96 14.62
N PHE A 218 -27.41 -22.05 14.49
CA PHE A 218 -26.53 -20.96 14.88
C PHE A 218 -26.83 -19.73 14.01
N LYS A 219 -27.82 -18.92 14.42
CA LYS A 219 -27.95 -17.55 13.94
C LYS A 219 -26.82 -16.75 14.56
N ILE A 220 -25.83 -16.40 13.73
CA ILE A 220 -24.88 -15.32 14.03
C ILE A 220 -25.71 -14.11 14.44
N LYS A 221 -25.69 -13.73 15.72
CA LYS A 221 -26.35 -12.52 16.19
C LYS A 221 -25.73 -11.34 15.44
N LYS A 222 -26.53 -10.68 14.60
CA LYS A 222 -26.19 -9.34 14.10
C LYS A 222 -26.13 -8.42 15.31
N TYR A 223 -24.95 -7.91 15.61
CA TYR A 223 -24.68 -7.00 16.71
C TYR A 223 -25.55 -5.74 16.60
N ARG A 224 -26.20 -5.40 17.72
CA ARG A 224 -26.89 -4.13 17.94
C ARG A 224 -25.82 -3.08 18.26
N ASN A 225 -25.87 -1.92 17.61
CA ASN A 225 -25.10 -0.74 18.04
C ASN A 225 -25.65 -0.26 19.39
N THR A 226 -25.03 -0.68 20.50
CA THR A 226 -25.20 -0.04 21.80
C THR A 226 -23.88 0.61 22.21
N THR A 227 -23.98 1.75 22.89
CA THR A 227 -22.87 2.61 23.34
C THR A 227 -21.95 2.00 24.42
N THR A 228 -22.24 0.78 24.86
CA THR A 228 -21.46 -0.03 25.79
C THR A 228 -21.52 -1.47 25.31
N GLU A 229 -20.35 -2.05 25.05
CA GLU A 229 -20.20 -3.46 24.68
C GLU A 229 -20.04 -4.28 25.97
N GLU A 230 -20.67 -5.45 26.02
CA GLU A 230 -20.72 -6.29 27.23
C GLU A 230 -19.67 -7.43 27.22
N ASP A 231 -19.12 -7.75 26.05
CA ASP A 231 -18.14 -8.84 25.86
C ASP A 231 -16.72 -8.31 25.67
N LEU A 232 -16.05 -8.03 26.79
CA LEU A 232 -14.68 -7.51 26.80
C LEU A 232 -13.68 -8.47 26.12
N ASP A 233 -13.84 -9.77 26.34
CA ASP A 233 -12.89 -10.78 25.85
C ASP A 233 -12.90 -10.86 24.33
N ALA A 234 -14.09 -10.82 23.72
CA ALA A 234 -14.22 -10.76 22.26
C ALA A 234 -13.61 -9.47 21.68
N SER A 235 -13.86 -8.33 22.30
CA SER A 235 -13.35 -7.03 21.81
C SER A 235 -11.83 -6.90 21.95
N LEU A 236 -11.25 -7.46 23.02
CA LEU A 236 -9.79 -7.57 23.17
C LEU A 236 -9.19 -8.57 22.16
N ALA A 237 -9.85 -9.70 21.90
CA ALA A 237 -9.39 -10.67 20.91
C ALA A 237 -9.41 -10.08 19.49
N ASP A 238 -10.47 -9.34 19.12
CA ASP A 238 -10.57 -8.65 17.83
C ASP A 238 -9.48 -7.57 17.68
N ALA A 239 -9.25 -6.78 18.73
CA ALA A 239 -8.19 -5.79 18.75
C ALA A 239 -6.79 -6.46 18.62
N ASN A 240 -6.50 -7.51 19.37
CA ASN A 240 -5.23 -8.24 19.28
C ASN A 240 -5.02 -8.92 17.92
N LYS A 241 -6.09 -9.31 17.22
CA LYS A 241 -6.00 -9.80 15.85
C LYS A 241 -5.64 -8.68 14.88
N THR A 242 -6.15 -7.48 15.12
CA THR A 242 -6.03 -6.32 14.23
C THR A 242 -4.74 -5.52 14.42
N TYR A 243 -4.20 -5.45 15.64
CA TYR A 243 -3.05 -4.59 16.00
C TYR A 243 -1.85 -5.38 16.53
N HIS A 244 -0.63 -4.90 16.25
CA HIS A 244 0.63 -5.48 16.74
C HIS A 244 0.95 -5.08 18.19
N ASN A 245 0.58 -3.86 18.59
CA ASN A 245 0.99 -3.29 19.87
C ASN A 245 -0.23 -2.83 20.68
N VAL A 246 -0.10 -2.96 22.00
CA VAL A 246 -1.07 -2.49 23.00
C VAL A 246 -0.33 -1.84 24.15
N SER A 247 -0.87 -0.71 24.63
CA SER A 247 -0.50 -0.10 25.91
C SER A 247 -1.65 -0.32 26.88
N VAL A 248 -1.37 -0.86 28.06
CA VAL A 248 -2.38 -1.16 29.10
C VAL A 248 -2.06 -0.37 30.35
N LEU A 249 -3.01 0.46 30.79
CA LEU A 249 -2.91 1.23 32.02
C LEU A 249 -4.06 0.86 32.96
N GLU A 250 -3.74 0.61 34.22
CA GLU A 250 -4.70 0.49 35.32
C GLU A 250 -4.86 1.82 36.03
N PHE A 251 -6.11 2.18 36.35
CA PHE A 251 -6.42 3.32 37.20
C PHE A 251 -7.18 2.86 38.43
N ASP A 252 -6.92 3.55 39.54
CA ASP A 252 -7.56 3.30 40.82
C ASP A 252 -8.24 4.58 41.32
N ASP A 253 -9.27 4.39 42.14
CA ASP A 253 -9.96 5.44 42.89
C ASP A 253 -10.40 6.66 42.05
N ALA A 254 -11.09 6.43 40.93
CA ALA A 254 -11.69 7.50 40.13
C ALA A 254 -13.01 7.96 40.74
N ASN A 255 -13.12 9.24 41.13
CA ASN A 255 -14.34 9.78 41.75
C ASN A 255 -15.48 9.92 40.72
N PRO A 256 -16.76 9.84 41.14
CA PRO A 256 -17.90 10.11 40.27
C PRO A 256 -17.79 11.46 39.55
N GLY A 257 -17.94 11.45 38.22
CA GLY A 257 -17.84 12.64 37.37
C GLY A 257 -16.41 13.12 37.07
N GLU A 258 -15.39 12.53 37.70
CA GLU A 258 -13.98 12.90 37.50
C GLU A 258 -13.53 12.53 36.08
N THR A 259 -12.93 13.49 35.38
CA THR A 259 -12.32 13.30 34.06
C THR A 259 -10.80 13.28 34.20
N ARG A 260 -10.16 12.25 33.65
CA ARG A 260 -8.70 12.08 33.63
C ARG A 260 -8.21 12.05 32.19
N ASN A 261 -7.03 12.62 31.96
CA ASN A 261 -6.41 12.68 30.64
C ASN A 261 -5.00 12.09 30.68
N LEU A 262 -4.72 11.27 29.67
CA LEU A 262 -3.45 10.59 29.47
C LEU A 262 -2.82 11.09 28.17
N PHE A 263 -1.51 11.31 28.19
CA PHE A 263 -0.81 11.87 27.03
C PHE A 263 0.21 10.87 26.49
N TYR A 264 -0.03 10.39 25.28
CA TYR A 264 0.88 9.51 24.55
C TYR A 264 1.64 10.31 23.51
N THR A 265 2.96 10.17 23.49
CA THR A 265 3.83 10.75 22.46
C THR A 265 4.29 9.64 21.53
N PHE A 266 3.82 9.68 20.29
CA PHE A 266 4.19 8.74 19.25
C PHE A 266 5.13 9.40 18.25
N LYS A 267 6.14 8.66 17.80
CA LYS A 267 6.96 9.01 16.65
C LYS A 267 6.54 8.14 15.47
N THR A 268 6.30 8.77 14.33
CA THR A 268 5.96 8.06 13.10
C THR A 268 7.22 7.48 12.44
N THR A 269 7.14 6.25 11.93
CA THR A 269 8.30 5.58 11.34
C THR A 269 8.60 6.13 9.93
N PRO A 270 9.88 6.12 9.47
CA PRO A 270 10.23 6.51 8.10
C PRO A 270 9.65 5.57 7.02
N GLU A 271 9.38 4.33 7.41
CA GLU A 271 8.81 3.27 6.57
C GLU A 271 7.29 3.35 6.44
N MET A 272 6.64 4.19 7.24
CA MET A 272 5.22 4.52 7.11
C MET A 272 4.91 4.84 5.64
N ILE A 273 3.86 4.21 5.12
CA ILE A 273 3.47 4.33 3.71
C ILE A 273 3.24 5.81 3.40
N LYS A 274 4.10 6.40 2.57
CA LYS A 274 4.02 7.82 2.14
C LYS A 274 2.82 8.11 1.23
N ASP A 275 1.90 7.17 1.10
CA ASP A 275 0.72 7.32 0.28
C ASP A 275 -0.29 8.17 1.06
N THR A 276 -0.55 9.37 0.54
CA THR A 276 -1.39 10.39 1.20
C THR A 276 -2.86 10.01 1.36
N SER A 277 -3.24 8.80 0.94
CA SER A 277 -4.59 8.25 1.03
C SER A 277 -4.75 7.10 2.00
N ALA A 278 -3.65 6.59 2.58
CA ALA A 278 -3.73 5.53 3.57
C ALA A 278 -4.26 6.10 4.90
N THR A 279 -5.32 5.50 5.41
CA THR A 279 -5.84 5.76 6.75
C THR A 279 -5.24 4.76 7.71
N VAL A 280 -4.71 5.26 8.82
CA VAL A 280 -4.25 4.47 9.96
C VAL A 280 -5.19 4.70 11.13
N THR A 281 -5.42 3.66 11.91
CA THR A 281 -6.33 3.68 13.04
C THR A 281 -5.60 3.35 14.33
N MET A 282 -6.07 3.96 15.43
CA MET A 282 -5.74 3.55 16.79
C MET A 282 -7.04 3.23 17.51
N ARG A 283 -7.08 2.14 18.26
CA ARG A 283 -8.29 1.73 18.99
C ARG A 283 -8.04 1.84 20.48
N GLY A 284 -8.84 2.63 21.18
CA GLY A 284 -8.89 2.64 22.63
C GLY A 284 -10.07 1.83 23.14
N ILE A 285 -9.85 1.09 24.23
CA ILE A 285 -10.89 0.36 24.97
C ILE A 285 -10.79 0.80 26.44
N PHE A 286 -11.87 1.37 26.95
CA PHE A 286 -11.97 1.82 28.34
C PHE A 286 -12.92 0.91 29.12
N VAL A 287 -12.39 0.30 30.18
CA VAL A 287 -13.11 -0.56 31.13
C VAL A 287 -13.27 0.24 32.43
N PRO A 288 -14.48 0.76 32.73
CA PRO A 288 -14.71 1.63 33.88
C PRO A 288 -14.57 0.90 35.23
N SER A 289 -14.82 -0.42 35.28
CA SER A 289 -14.77 -1.19 36.52
C SER A 289 -14.10 -2.55 36.30
N ARG A 290 -13.20 -2.95 37.21
CA ARG A 290 -12.55 -4.27 37.22
C ARG A 290 -13.53 -5.43 37.41
N SER A 291 -14.68 -5.17 38.04
CA SER A 291 -15.67 -6.20 38.36
C SER A 291 -16.66 -6.45 37.22
N TYR A 292 -16.70 -5.60 36.20
CA TYR A 292 -17.67 -5.69 35.10
C TYR A 292 -16.95 -5.72 33.75
N LYS A 293 -17.49 -6.48 32.80
CA LYS A 293 -16.96 -6.56 31.42
C LYS A 293 -17.48 -5.44 30.50
N ASN A 294 -18.30 -4.55 31.03
CA ASN A 294 -18.81 -3.38 30.31
C ASN A 294 -17.64 -2.51 29.88
N HIS A 295 -17.59 -2.12 28.61
CA HIS A 295 -16.50 -1.29 28.13
C HIS A 295 -16.95 -0.35 27.00
N LYS A 296 -16.13 0.68 26.75
CA LYS A 296 -16.33 1.66 25.69
C LYS A 296 -15.19 1.57 24.70
N ILE A 297 -15.53 1.52 23.41
CA ILE A 297 -14.55 1.49 22.32
C ILE A 297 -14.55 2.83 21.59
N LYS A 298 -13.38 3.36 21.32
CA LYS A 298 -13.20 4.52 20.45
C LYS A 298 -12.08 4.27 19.46
N ASN A 299 -12.37 4.45 18.17
CA ASN A 299 -11.36 4.40 17.12
C ASN A 299 -10.98 5.84 16.73
N LEU A 300 -9.68 6.13 16.76
CA LEU A 300 -9.09 7.34 16.20
C LEU A 300 -8.60 7.04 14.78
N GLU A 301 -9.32 7.55 13.79
CA GLU A 301 -8.90 7.46 12.39
C GLU A 301 -8.01 8.65 12.00
N MET A 302 -6.92 8.37 11.30
CA MET A 302 -5.96 9.38 10.88
C MET A 302 -5.53 9.12 9.44
N GLU A 303 -5.44 10.17 8.63
CA GLU A 303 -4.89 10.06 7.28
C GLU A 303 -3.40 10.38 7.33
N ILE A 304 -2.57 9.58 6.65
CA ILE A 304 -1.15 9.91 6.51
C ILE A 304 -1.03 11.12 5.60
N VAL A 305 -0.40 12.18 6.10
CA VAL A 305 -0.26 13.45 5.37
C VAL A 305 1.21 13.77 5.10
N THR A 306 1.44 14.61 4.09
CA THR A 306 2.76 15.15 3.74
C THR A 306 3.00 16.54 4.34
N SER A 307 1.93 17.22 4.72
CA SER A 307 1.89 18.55 5.32
C SER A 307 0.64 18.66 6.20
N HIS A 308 0.72 19.49 7.24
CA HIS A 308 -0.42 19.81 8.14
C HIS A 308 -1.39 20.82 7.52
N ASP A 309 -1.34 21.02 6.21
CA ASP A 309 -2.24 21.94 5.51
C ASP A 309 -3.68 21.40 5.56
N PRO A 310 -4.63 22.15 6.16
CA PRO A 310 -6.02 21.73 6.22
C PRO A 310 -6.74 21.85 4.87
N ASN A 311 -6.22 22.64 3.92
CA ASN A 311 -6.72 22.78 2.55
C ASN A 311 -6.01 21.77 1.63
N LYS A 312 -6.60 20.59 1.47
CA LYS A 312 -5.94 19.46 0.79
C LYS A 312 -6.88 18.71 -0.13
N MET A 313 -6.38 18.27 -1.28
CA MET A 313 -7.03 17.30 -2.16
C MET A 313 -6.34 15.94 -2.07
N GLY A 314 -7.12 14.88 -1.84
CA GLY A 314 -6.68 13.49 -1.79
C GLY A 314 -7.45 12.60 -2.77
N SER A 315 -6.83 11.48 -3.15
CA SER A 315 -7.41 10.44 -4.01
C SER A 315 -6.96 9.06 -3.52
N ASN A 316 -7.85 8.06 -3.49
CA ASN A 316 -7.47 6.67 -3.22
C ASN A 316 -6.91 5.93 -4.44
N GLY A 317 -6.66 6.64 -5.55
CA GLY A 317 -6.23 6.10 -6.83
C GLY A 317 -4.71 5.88 -6.97
N SER A 318 -4.03 5.50 -5.89
CA SER A 318 -2.58 5.24 -5.90
C SER A 318 -2.28 3.80 -6.30
N PHE A 319 -1.32 3.61 -7.22
CA PHE A 319 -0.79 2.31 -7.67
C PHE A 319 -1.84 1.26 -8.07
N MET A 320 -2.88 1.67 -8.80
CA MET A 320 -3.94 0.77 -9.23
C MET A 320 -3.50 -0.18 -10.36
N ASN A 321 -3.92 -1.45 -10.30
CA ASN A 321 -3.68 -2.41 -11.37
C ASN A 321 -4.48 -2.04 -12.63
N TYR A 322 -3.78 -1.63 -13.69
CA TYR A 322 -4.39 -1.15 -14.94
C TYR A 322 -5.36 -2.15 -15.60
N ARG A 323 -5.22 -3.47 -15.37
CA ARG A 323 -6.12 -4.49 -15.93
C ARG A 323 -7.50 -4.51 -15.26
N LEU A 324 -7.53 -4.28 -13.94
CA LEU A 324 -8.75 -4.39 -13.13
C LEU A 324 -9.36 -3.03 -12.77
N VAL A 325 -8.62 -1.94 -13.02
CA VAL A 325 -9.01 -0.59 -12.58
C VAL A 325 -10.31 -0.09 -13.21
N ARG A 326 -10.67 -0.56 -14.42
CA ARG A 326 -11.94 -0.23 -15.09
C ARG A 326 -13.19 -0.62 -14.28
N PHE A 327 -13.07 -1.58 -13.38
CA PHE A 327 -14.17 -2.03 -12.53
C PHE A 327 -14.23 -1.30 -11.18
N LYS A 328 -13.24 -0.44 -10.89
CA LYS A 328 -13.14 0.28 -9.62
C LYS A 328 -13.62 1.72 -9.77
N ARG A 329 -14.17 2.26 -8.67
CA ARG A 329 -14.45 3.69 -8.50
C ARG A 329 -13.29 4.32 -7.73
N VAL A 330 -12.82 5.47 -8.19
CA VAL A 330 -11.82 6.27 -7.47
C VAL A 330 -12.55 7.31 -6.65
N ASN A 331 -12.22 7.36 -5.37
CA ASN A 331 -12.74 8.32 -4.41
C ASN A 331 -11.76 9.49 -4.32
N PHE A 332 -12.32 10.70 -4.39
CA PHE A 332 -11.64 11.96 -4.20
C PHE A 332 -12.21 12.65 -2.97
N LYS A 333 -11.35 13.31 -2.20
CA LYS A 333 -11.73 14.08 -1.02
C LYS A 333 -11.00 15.41 -1.06
N THR A 334 -11.77 16.50 -1.13
CA THR A 334 -11.24 17.86 -0.99
C THR A 334 -11.63 18.38 0.37
N ARG A 335 -10.64 18.77 1.17
CA ARG A 335 -10.79 19.40 2.48
C ARG A 335 -10.51 20.89 2.36
N PHE A 336 -11.20 21.68 3.16
CA PHE A 336 -11.01 23.12 3.23
C PHE A 336 -11.23 23.63 4.65
N GLN A 337 -10.67 24.78 5.00
CA GLN A 337 -10.86 25.45 6.28
C GLN A 337 -11.04 26.95 6.07
N ASN A 338 -12.06 27.53 6.70
CA ASN A 338 -12.27 28.97 6.70
C ASN A 338 -11.37 29.63 7.74
N ASN A 339 -10.36 30.37 7.28
CA ASN A 339 -9.44 31.09 8.16
C ASN A 339 -9.81 32.57 8.39
N GLY A 340 -10.96 33.04 7.89
CA GLY A 340 -11.35 34.44 8.01
C GLY A 340 -11.75 34.88 9.43
N GLU A 341 -11.89 36.18 9.61
CA GLU A 341 -12.42 36.81 10.85
C GLU A 341 -13.95 36.65 11.00
N GLY A 342 -14.63 36.20 9.94
CA GLY A 342 -16.08 36.03 9.89
C GLY A 342 -16.51 34.69 9.26
N PRO A 343 -17.80 34.34 9.38
CA PRO A 343 -18.33 33.11 8.82
C PRO A 343 -18.47 33.19 7.31
N ALA A 344 -18.16 32.09 6.61
CA ALA A 344 -18.35 31.97 5.17
C ALA A 344 -19.78 31.51 4.85
N ARG A 345 -20.45 32.20 3.91
CA ARG A 345 -21.82 31.88 3.48
C ARG A 345 -21.89 31.12 2.16
N MET A 346 -20.87 31.31 1.31
CA MET A 346 -20.67 30.62 0.06
C MET A 346 -19.26 30.02 0.01
N ILE A 347 -19.16 28.77 -0.41
CA ILE A 347 -17.87 28.12 -0.67
C ILE A 347 -17.93 27.48 -2.06
N ARG A 348 -17.04 27.89 -2.96
CA ARG A 348 -16.93 27.32 -4.31
C ARG A 348 -15.63 26.55 -4.45
N LEU A 349 -15.72 25.27 -4.79
CA LEU A 349 -14.60 24.38 -5.05
C LEU A 349 -14.52 24.09 -6.54
N GLU A 350 -13.51 24.62 -7.22
CA GLU A 350 -13.25 24.37 -8.63
C GLU A 350 -12.21 23.27 -8.75
N THR A 351 -12.66 22.04 -9.04
CA THR A 351 -11.79 20.86 -9.02
C THR A 351 -11.46 20.38 -10.42
N ASP A 352 -10.18 20.22 -10.71
CA ASP A 352 -9.66 19.71 -11.98
C ASP A 352 -9.95 18.21 -12.12
N VAL A 353 -10.64 17.83 -13.19
CA VAL A 353 -11.01 16.44 -13.48
C VAL A 353 -10.38 15.99 -14.81
N PRO A 354 -9.35 15.11 -14.75
CA PRO A 354 -8.71 14.55 -15.93
C PRO A 354 -9.70 13.82 -16.84
N ASP A 355 -9.48 13.88 -18.16
CA ASP A 355 -10.32 13.24 -19.19
C ASP A 355 -10.46 11.73 -19.05
N MET A 356 -9.55 11.12 -18.31
CA MET A 356 -9.53 9.71 -17.98
C MET A 356 -10.75 9.23 -17.16
N PHE A 357 -11.42 10.13 -16.44
CA PHE A 357 -12.59 9.79 -15.62
C PHE A 357 -13.89 10.04 -16.37
N ASP A 358 -14.81 9.08 -16.28
CA ASP A 358 -16.15 9.24 -16.84
C ASP A 358 -17.02 10.08 -15.89
N LYS A 359 -17.27 11.31 -16.32
CA LYS A 359 -18.08 12.30 -15.60
C LYS A 359 -19.55 11.91 -15.48
N LYS A 360 -20.07 11.04 -16.36
CA LYS A 360 -21.44 10.51 -16.23
C LYS A 360 -21.61 9.62 -15.01
N THR A 361 -20.52 9.02 -14.54
CA THR A 361 -20.52 8.12 -13.38
C THR A 361 -20.28 8.84 -12.05
N PHE A 362 -20.20 10.17 -12.07
CA PHE A 362 -19.98 11.00 -10.90
C PHE A 362 -21.05 10.76 -9.82
N GLN A 363 -20.60 10.59 -8.57
CA GLN A 363 -21.47 10.45 -7.40
C GLN A 363 -20.85 11.18 -6.21
N ILE A 364 -21.69 11.87 -5.43
CA ILE A 364 -21.29 12.47 -4.16
C ILE A 364 -21.44 11.41 -3.07
N GLU A 365 -20.36 11.12 -2.36
CA GLU A 365 -20.33 10.12 -1.30
C GLU A 365 -20.65 10.74 0.05
N ASP A 366 -20.04 11.90 0.34
CA ASP A 366 -20.20 12.59 1.62
C ASP A 366 -19.77 14.07 1.51
N MET A 367 -20.28 14.92 2.40
CA MET A 367 -19.90 16.32 2.50
C MET A 367 -20.09 16.88 3.90
N TYR A 368 -19.32 17.92 4.23
CA TYR A 368 -19.53 18.78 5.39
C TYR A 368 -19.22 20.24 5.02
N PRO A 369 -20.07 21.23 5.40
CA PRO A 369 -21.32 21.10 6.16
C PRO A 369 -22.38 20.23 5.48
N LYS A 370 -23.17 19.49 6.27
CA LYS A 370 -24.21 18.61 5.73
C LYS A 370 -25.35 19.46 5.17
N CYS A 371 -25.61 19.34 3.88
CA CYS A 371 -26.73 20.01 3.21
C CYS A 371 -27.30 19.16 2.07
N PRO A 372 -28.57 19.36 1.68
CA PRO A 372 -29.15 18.73 0.50
C PRO A 372 -28.56 19.28 -0.81
N ILE A 373 -28.74 18.54 -1.90
CA ILE A 373 -28.39 19.02 -3.26
C ILE A 373 -29.39 20.11 -3.65
N CYS A 374 -28.91 21.20 -4.27
CA CYS A 374 -29.77 22.32 -4.65
C CYS A 374 -30.86 21.90 -5.66
N PRO A 375 -32.07 22.46 -5.57
CA PRO A 375 -33.10 22.28 -6.60
C PRO A 375 -32.58 22.83 -7.94
N LYS A 376 -33.01 22.20 -9.03
CA LYS A 376 -32.68 22.66 -10.38
C LYS A 376 -33.60 23.83 -10.74
N ASP A 377 -33.04 24.87 -11.35
CA ASP A 377 -33.77 26.01 -11.92
C ASP A 377 -34.43 26.99 -10.92
N GLU A 378 -34.09 26.91 -9.62
CA GLU A 378 -34.56 27.84 -8.58
C GLU A 378 -33.39 28.46 -7.80
N GLU A 379 -33.55 29.70 -7.33
CA GLU A 379 -32.60 30.28 -6.38
C GLU A 379 -32.79 29.62 -5.00
N PRO A 380 -31.75 28.97 -4.45
CA PRO A 380 -31.90 28.27 -3.19
C PRO A 380 -32.06 29.28 -2.06
N THR A 381 -33.14 29.14 -1.29
CA THR A 381 -33.39 29.90 -0.05
C THR A 381 -32.82 29.18 1.18
N VAL A 382 -32.55 27.88 1.06
CA VAL A 382 -31.99 27.02 2.10
C VAL A 382 -30.53 26.66 1.81
N SER A 383 -29.80 26.18 2.82
CA SER A 383 -28.43 25.69 2.65
C SER A 383 -28.42 24.49 1.69
N CYS A 384 -27.65 24.55 0.61
CA CYS A 384 -27.56 23.45 -0.35
C CYS A 384 -26.21 23.39 -1.06
N LEU A 385 -25.93 22.24 -1.69
CA LEU A 385 -24.77 22.04 -2.55
C LEU A 385 -25.17 22.01 -4.02
N ASP A 386 -24.65 22.95 -4.79
CA ASP A 386 -24.80 23.03 -6.25
C ASP A 386 -23.58 22.37 -6.93
N THR A 387 -23.80 21.60 -7.98
CA THR A 387 -22.73 20.88 -8.69
C THR A 387 -22.83 21.12 -10.18
N ILE A 388 -21.81 21.78 -10.74
CA ILE A 388 -21.72 22.08 -12.18
C ILE A 388 -20.56 21.28 -12.78
N ILE A 389 -20.87 20.36 -13.69
CA ILE A 389 -19.88 19.53 -14.38
C ILE A 389 -19.50 20.23 -15.70
N LYS A 390 -18.26 20.71 -15.80
CA LYS A 390 -17.69 21.28 -17.03
C LYS A 390 -16.82 20.26 -17.76
N LYS A 391 -16.27 20.65 -18.92
CA LYS A 391 -15.42 19.80 -19.75
C LYS A 391 -14.20 19.28 -18.98
N ASN A 392 -13.46 20.11 -18.25
CA ASN A 392 -12.21 19.70 -17.55
C ASN A 392 -12.27 19.88 -16.03
N GLN A 393 -13.41 20.31 -15.48
CA GLN A 393 -13.55 20.69 -14.08
C GLN A 393 -14.93 20.33 -13.55
N ILE A 394 -15.03 20.11 -12.24
CA ILE A 394 -16.30 20.02 -11.51
C ILE A 394 -16.31 21.14 -10.47
N PHE A 395 -17.38 21.93 -10.47
CA PHE A 395 -17.58 23.00 -9.51
C PHE A 395 -18.58 22.55 -8.45
N PHE A 396 -18.16 22.61 -7.19
CA PHE A 396 -19.03 22.38 -6.04
C PHE A 396 -19.26 23.71 -5.35
N THR A 397 -20.50 24.19 -5.29
CA THR A 397 -20.82 25.47 -4.66
C THR A 397 -21.78 25.24 -3.49
N PHE A 398 -21.27 25.35 -2.27
CA PHE A 398 -22.11 25.46 -1.10
C PHE A 398 -22.73 26.86 -1.07
N LYS A 399 -24.07 26.93 -1.00
CA LYS A 399 -24.84 28.17 -0.91
C LYS A 399 -25.56 28.23 0.42
N ASN A 400 -25.68 29.44 0.99
CA ASN A 400 -26.39 29.72 2.24
C ASN A 400 -25.95 28.84 3.43
N ILE A 401 -24.66 28.52 3.51
CA ILE A 401 -24.11 27.78 4.66
C ILE A 401 -23.64 28.76 5.74
N TYR A 402 -23.34 28.22 6.92
CA TYR A 402 -22.64 28.93 7.97
C TYR A 402 -21.43 28.11 8.35
N LEU A 403 -20.25 28.52 7.87
CA LEU A 403 -18.98 27.93 8.29
C LEU A 403 -18.18 28.99 9.07
N PRO A 404 -18.04 28.86 10.40
CA PRO A 404 -17.35 29.85 11.21
C PRO A 404 -15.90 30.04 10.76
N GLY A 405 -15.37 31.25 10.92
CA GLY A 405 -13.97 31.56 10.63
C GLY A 405 -13.06 31.22 11.81
N SER A 406 -11.85 30.72 11.56
CA SER A 406 -10.93 30.37 12.64
C SER A 406 -10.39 31.55 13.43
N GLU A 407 -10.47 32.77 12.88
CA GLU A 407 -10.09 34.01 13.55
C GLU A 407 -11.30 34.76 14.14
N GLN A 408 -12.51 34.20 14.00
CA GLN A 408 -13.73 34.78 14.55
C GLN A 408 -13.73 34.73 16.09
N LYS A 409 -14.21 35.81 16.72
CA LYS A 409 -14.39 35.88 18.18
C LYS A 409 -15.36 34.77 18.63
N ASN A 410 -15.01 34.06 19.72
CA ASN A 410 -15.76 32.96 20.35
C ASN A 410 -15.73 31.59 19.63
N VAL A 411 -14.84 31.40 18.65
CA VAL A 411 -14.60 30.06 18.05
C VAL A 411 -13.47 29.36 18.81
N HIS A 412 -13.84 28.56 19.80
CA HIS A 412 -12.88 27.76 20.59
C HIS A 412 -12.48 26.45 19.88
N GLU A 413 -13.40 25.87 19.12
CA GLU A 413 -13.17 24.62 18.39
C GLU A 413 -12.81 24.91 16.93
N LYS A 414 -11.50 24.92 16.63
CA LYS A 414 -11.00 25.14 15.26
C LYS A 414 -11.48 24.08 14.26
N ASP A 415 -11.79 22.87 14.70
CA ASP A 415 -12.25 21.81 13.79
C ASP A 415 -13.63 22.11 13.18
N SER A 416 -14.47 22.89 13.87
CA SER A 416 -15.78 23.37 13.37
C SER A 416 -15.67 24.37 12.21
N THR A 417 -14.47 24.88 11.93
CA THR A 417 -14.18 25.79 10.80
C THR A 417 -13.77 25.03 9.52
N LYS A 418 -13.67 23.70 9.60
CA LYS A 418 -13.26 22.83 8.51
C LYS A 418 -14.46 22.26 7.78
N GLY A 419 -14.30 21.99 6.49
CA GLY A 419 -15.27 21.33 5.63
C GLY A 419 -14.61 20.38 4.64
N PHE A 420 -15.43 19.55 4.02
CA PHE A 420 -14.96 18.65 2.96
C PHE A 420 -16.07 18.29 1.97
N VAL A 421 -15.65 17.89 0.77
CA VAL A 421 -16.48 17.21 -0.21
C VAL A 421 -15.79 15.92 -0.62
N LYS A 422 -16.50 14.80 -0.53
CA LYS A 422 -16.06 13.49 -0.96
C LYS A 422 -16.94 13.02 -2.11
N TYR A 423 -16.32 12.66 -3.22
CA TYR A 423 -17.01 12.21 -4.43
C TYR A 423 -16.26 11.07 -5.09
N SER A 424 -16.95 10.29 -5.92
CA SER A 424 -16.37 9.14 -6.61
C SER A 424 -16.70 9.12 -8.10
N MET A 425 -15.79 8.56 -8.90
CA MET A 425 -15.92 8.45 -10.37
C MET A 425 -15.31 7.13 -10.87
N LYS A 426 -15.87 6.58 -11.95
CA LYS A 426 -15.25 5.47 -12.71
C LYS A 426 -14.31 6.00 -13.78
N PHE A 427 -13.44 5.13 -14.26
CA PHE A 427 -12.65 5.38 -15.46
C PHE A 427 -13.53 5.33 -16.71
N ALA A 428 -13.21 6.16 -17.71
CA ALA A 428 -13.78 6.04 -19.05
C ALA A 428 -13.43 4.68 -19.68
N GLU A 429 -14.15 4.27 -20.72
CA GLU A 429 -13.89 2.98 -21.38
C GLU A 429 -12.52 2.96 -22.08
N ASP A 430 -12.12 4.08 -22.69
CA ASP A 430 -10.83 4.24 -23.35
C ASP A 430 -9.98 5.29 -22.62
N PHE A 431 -9.01 4.83 -21.83
CA PHE A 431 -8.04 5.71 -21.19
C PHE A 431 -6.65 5.09 -21.19
N HIS A 432 -5.66 5.96 -21.34
CA HIS A 432 -4.27 5.56 -21.41
C HIS A 432 -3.68 5.39 -20.00
N LYS A 433 -2.68 4.51 -19.88
CA LYS A 433 -1.91 4.32 -18.63
C LYS A 433 -0.98 5.51 -18.36
N VAL A 434 -1.55 6.68 -18.11
CA VAL A 434 -0.83 7.94 -17.83
C VAL A 434 -1.14 8.39 -16.42
N LYS A 435 -0.14 8.91 -15.71
CA LYS A 435 -0.35 9.47 -14.37
C LYS A 435 -1.22 10.72 -14.51
N THR A 436 -2.33 10.78 -13.77
CA THR A 436 -3.15 12.00 -13.76
C THR A 436 -2.81 12.86 -12.56
N ARG A 437 -3.09 14.17 -12.68
CA ARG A 437 -2.98 15.13 -11.60
C ARG A 437 -4.28 15.93 -11.55
N SER A 438 -4.84 16.03 -10.36
CA SER A 438 -5.99 16.88 -10.04
C SER A 438 -5.62 17.81 -8.91
N ARG A 439 -6.18 19.01 -8.91
CA ARG A 439 -6.11 19.98 -7.81
C ARG A 439 -7.44 20.69 -7.70
N THR A 440 -7.66 21.38 -6.58
CA THR A 440 -8.86 22.18 -6.35
C THR A 440 -8.49 23.62 -6.02
N ALA A 441 -9.19 24.57 -6.61
CA ALA A 441 -9.21 25.96 -6.14
C ALA A 441 -10.42 26.15 -5.21
N ILE A 442 -10.16 26.59 -3.97
CA ILE A 442 -11.17 26.81 -2.93
C ILE A 442 -11.41 28.31 -2.83
N ILE A 443 -12.65 28.74 -3.02
CA ILE A 443 -13.05 30.15 -2.98
C ILE A 443 -14.08 30.32 -1.87
N PHE A 444 -13.77 31.19 -0.92
CA PHE A 444 -14.68 31.58 0.17
C PHE A 444 -15.32 32.92 -0.18
N ASP A 445 -16.65 32.95 -0.35
CA ASP A 445 -17.44 34.11 -0.74
C ASP A 445 -16.84 34.86 -1.95
N LYS A 446 -16.21 36.03 -1.73
CA LYS A 446 -15.59 36.87 -2.77
C LYS A 446 -14.07 36.98 -2.64
N ASN A 447 -13.45 36.08 -1.87
CA ASN A 447 -12.01 36.09 -1.64
C ASN A 447 -11.23 35.42 -2.79
N GLU A 448 -9.91 35.65 -2.83
CA GLU A 448 -9.03 34.98 -3.78
C GLU A 448 -9.01 33.45 -3.60
N PRO A 449 -8.85 32.68 -4.70
CA PRO A 449 -8.84 31.23 -4.64
C PRO A 449 -7.60 30.69 -3.91
N ILE A 450 -7.82 29.81 -2.95
CA ILE A 450 -6.79 29.03 -2.28
C ILE A 450 -6.55 27.74 -3.07
N ILE A 451 -5.32 27.52 -3.53
CA ILE A 451 -4.97 26.36 -4.36
C ILE A 451 -4.45 25.21 -3.50
N THR A 452 -5.05 24.02 -3.66
CA THR A 452 -4.63 22.81 -2.95
C THR A 452 -3.45 22.09 -3.63
N ASN A 453 -2.89 21.08 -2.95
CA ASN A 453 -1.91 20.17 -3.52
C ASN A 453 -2.46 19.36 -4.71
N TYR A 454 -1.55 18.79 -5.51
CA TYR A 454 -1.94 17.82 -6.53
C TYR A 454 -2.26 16.45 -5.93
N ALA A 455 -3.48 15.97 -6.14
CA ALA A 455 -3.82 14.56 -6.02
C ALA A 455 -3.38 13.83 -7.30
N THR A 456 -2.53 12.81 -7.19
CA THR A 456 -2.01 12.07 -8.36
C THR A 456 -2.50 10.64 -8.38
N THR A 457 -3.07 10.19 -9.49
CA THR A 457 -3.36 8.76 -9.67
C THR A 457 -2.24 8.07 -10.43
N ARG A 458 -1.91 6.85 -10.02
CA ARG A 458 -0.80 6.06 -10.59
C ARG A 458 -1.27 4.66 -10.92
N PHE A 459 -0.74 4.11 -12.01
CA PHE A 459 -1.06 2.75 -12.46
C PHE A 459 0.15 1.83 -12.34
N LEU A 460 -0.06 0.67 -11.74
CA LEU A 460 0.83 -0.47 -11.88
C LEU A 460 0.45 -1.26 -13.14
N PRO A 461 1.44 -1.75 -13.92
CA PRO A 461 1.15 -2.68 -15.00
C PRO A 461 0.43 -3.90 -14.43
N GLY A 462 -0.72 -4.26 -15.01
CA GLY A 462 -1.29 -5.58 -14.77
C GLY A 462 -0.43 -6.66 -15.42
N ILE A 463 -0.67 -7.92 -15.07
CA ILE A 463 -0.06 -9.07 -15.74
C ILE A 463 -0.97 -9.48 -16.90
N SER A 464 -0.40 -9.65 -18.08
CA SER A 464 -0.98 -10.33 -19.23
C SER A 464 -0.37 -11.71 -19.33
N ILE A 465 -1.24 -12.70 -19.50
CA ILE A 465 -0.88 -14.08 -19.78
C ILE A 465 -1.15 -14.28 -21.27
N GLY A 466 -0.34 -15.08 -21.95
CA GLY A 466 -0.63 -15.46 -23.33
C GLY A 466 -0.40 -16.94 -23.57
N ALA A 467 -1.18 -17.52 -24.48
CA ALA A 467 -0.97 -18.88 -24.97
C ALA A 467 -0.14 -18.83 -26.26
N LYS A 468 0.85 -19.70 -26.38
CA LYS A 468 1.77 -19.77 -27.52
C LYS A 468 1.87 -21.21 -28.00
N ALA A 469 1.81 -21.43 -29.31
CA ALA A 469 2.01 -22.74 -29.91
C ALA A 469 2.67 -22.58 -31.28
N GLY A 470 3.46 -23.58 -31.68
CA GLY A 470 4.18 -23.49 -32.93
C GLY A 470 5.02 -24.71 -33.26
N TYR A 471 5.91 -24.50 -34.23
CA TYR A 471 6.81 -25.51 -34.79
C TYR A 471 8.24 -24.96 -34.81
N ASN A 472 9.21 -25.81 -34.47
CA ASN A 472 10.63 -25.51 -34.57
C ASN A 472 11.23 -26.24 -35.78
N LEU A 473 11.97 -25.51 -36.60
CA LEU A 473 12.70 -25.99 -37.76
C LEU A 473 14.21 -26.00 -37.44
N TYR A 474 14.80 -27.19 -37.46
CA TYR A 474 16.23 -27.42 -37.25
C TYR A 474 16.91 -27.71 -38.60
N PRO A 475 17.64 -26.75 -39.20
CA PRO A 475 18.24 -26.93 -40.53
C PRO A 475 19.34 -28.00 -40.57
N ASP A 476 20.04 -28.20 -39.44
CA ASP A 476 21.19 -29.09 -39.34
C ASP A 476 20.80 -30.56 -39.04
N LEU A 477 19.50 -30.84 -38.83
CA LEU A 477 19.00 -32.18 -38.45
C LEU A 477 18.12 -32.80 -39.54
N GLU A 478 18.41 -34.04 -39.90
CA GLU A 478 17.61 -34.83 -40.85
C GLU A 478 16.30 -35.32 -40.22
N ASN A 479 15.22 -35.32 -41.02
CA ASN A 479 13.86 -35.75 -40.61
C ASN A 479 13.37 -35.15 -39.27
N SER A 480 13.75 -33.91 -38.97
CA SER A 480 13.39 -33.27 -37.71
C SER A 480 11.93 -32.79 -37.67
N THR A 481 11.22 -33.20 -36.62
CA THR A 481 9.87 -32.73 -36.28
C THR A 481 9.86 -32.23 -34.85
N SER A 482 9.50 -30.96 -34.66
CA SER A 482 9.48 -30.34 -33.34
C SER A 482 8.29 -29.42 -33.18
N TYR A 483 7.40 -29.76 -32.25
CA TYR A 483 6.22 -28.96 -31.93
C TYR A 483 6.30 -28.48 -30.50
N PHE A 484 5.75 -27.31 -30.21
CA PHE A 484 5.72 -26.81 -28.85
C PHE A 484 4.42 -26.10 -28.50
N VAL A 485 4.10 -26.14 -27.22
CA VAL A 485 3.00 -25.39 -26.60
C VAL A 485 3.49 -24.74 -25.32
N GLY A 486 3.01 -23.54 -25.02
CA GLY A 486 3.53 -22.78 -23.91
C GLY A 486 2.67 -21.62 -23.47
N ALA A 487 3.08 -21.07 -22.33
CA ALA A 487 2.49 -19.87 -21.75
C ALA A 487 3.51 -18.74 -21.74
N THR A 488 3.02 -17.52 -21.85
CA THR A 488 3.83 -16.31 -21.77
C THR A 488 3.27 -15.41 -20.68
N ILE A 489 4.15 -14.66 -20.02
CA ILE A 489 3.80 -13.68 -19.02
C ILE A 489 4.49 -12.36 -19.36
N SER A 490 3.71 -11.27 -19.42
CA SER A 490 4.22 -9.93 -19.75
C SER A 490 3.35 -8.83 -19.13
N PRO A 491 3.82 -7.58 -19.04
CA PRO A 491 2.98 -6.46 -18.61
C PRO A 491 1.80 -6.21 -19.57
N PHE A 492 0.61 -6.02 -19.01
CA PHE A 492 -0.65 -5.80 -19.72
C PHE A 492 -0.66 -4.49 -20.52
N LYS A 493 -1.09 -4.56 -21.79
CA LYS A 493 -1.11 -3.44 -22.78
C LYS A 493 0.21 -2.66 -22.84
N SER A 494 1.32 -3.35 -23.05
CA SER A 494 2.64 -2.71 -23.20
C SER A 494 2.73 -1.87 -24.49
N TYR A 495 3.17 -0.60 -24.37
CA TYR A 495 3.19 0.33 -25.51
C TYR A 495 4.50 0.30 -26.32
N ARG A 496 5.66 0.28 -25.65
CA ARG A 496 6.98 0.25 -26.29
C ARG A 496 7.83 -0.89 -25.75
N PHE A 497 8.59 -0.61 -24.70
CA PHE A 497 9.48 -1.56 -24.05
C PHE A 497 8.74 -2.38 -22.98
N TYR A 498 8.98 -3.68 -22.95
CA TYR A 498 8.52 -4.55 -21.87
C TYR A 498 9.31 -5.86 -21.78
N TRP A 499 9.33 -6.43 -20.59
CA TRP A 499 9.87 -7.77 -20.35
C TRP A 499 8.81 -8.83 -20.60
N GLN A 500 9.22 -9.97 -21.13
CA GLN A 500 8.37 -11.14 -21.32
C GLN A 500 9.13 -12.39 -20.90
N ALA A 501 8.52 -13.21 -20.04
CA ALA A 501 9.02 -14.55 -19.77
C ALA A 501 8.06 -15.56 -20.42
N GLU A 502 8.59 -16.68 -20.89
CA GLU A 502 7.79 -17.76 -21.46
C GLU A 502 8.17 -19.09 -20.81
N TRP A 503 7.25 -20.03 -20.86
CA TRP A 503 7.47 -21.43 -20.57
C TRP A 503 6.93 -22.22 -21.75
N LEU A 504 7.79 -22.95 -22.45
CA LEU A 504 7.42 -23.78 -23.59
C LEU A 504 7.71 -25.25 -23.27
N ASN A 505 6.81 -26.13 -23.67
CA ASN A 505 7.01 -27.57 -23.67
C ASN A 505 7.11 -27.99 -25.12
N SER A 506 8.27 -28.48 -25.54
CA SER A 506 8.51 -28.94 -26.91
C SER A 506 8.68 -30.46 -26.95
N VAL A 507 8.09 -31.08 -27.96
CA VAL A 507 8.30 -32.50 -28.29
C VAL A 507 9.08 -32.55 -29.58
N ASN A 508 10.25 -33.17 -29.54
CA ASN A 508 11.20 -33.25 -30.63
C ASN A 508 11.38 -34.71 -31.06
N LYS A 509 11.51 -34.92 -32.37
CA LYS A 509 11.91 -36.19 -32.97
C LYS A 509 12.82 -35.90 -34.16
N TYR A 510 13.99 -36.53 -34.24
CA TYR A 510 14.94 -36.35 -35.33
C TYR A 510 15.84 -37.58 -35.49
N ASP A 511 16.41 -37.75 -36.68
CA ASP A 511 17.38 -38.81 -36.97
C ASP A 511 18.80 -38.24 -36.89
N SER A 512 19.74 -39.02 -36.35
CA SER A 512 21.17 -38.67 -36.38
C SER A 512 21.79 -39.15 -37.68
N ALA A 513 22.93 -38.55 -38.06
CA ALA A 513 23.70 -38.98 -39.23
C ALA A 513 23.96 -40.49 -39.19
N THR A 514 23.67 -41.17 -40.31
CA THR A 514 23.86 -42.61 -40.44
C THR A 514 25.34 -42.92 -40.61
N ASN A 515 25.91 -43.74 -39.72
CA ASN A 515 27.30 -44.18 -39.82
C ASN A 515 27.37 -45.54 -40.52
N VAL A 516 28.16 -45.62 -41.59
CA VAL A 516 28.40 -46.86 -42.34
C VAL A 516 29.87 -47.22 -42.21
N ILE A 517 30.16 -48.39 -41.63
CA ILE A 517 31.51 -48.94 -41.50
C ILE A 517 31.58 -50.20 -42.37
N ASP A 518 32.50 -50.20 -43.34
CA ASP A 518 32.80 -51.36 -44.18
C ASP A 518 34.15 -51.94 -43.75
N GLU A 519 34.17 -53.21 -43.37
CA GLU A 519 35.35 -53.90 -42.85
C GLU A 519 35.43 -55.35 -43.37
N VAL A 520 36.64 -55.90 -43.51
CA VAL A 520 36.84 -57.30 -43.94
C VAL A 520 37.17 -58.14 -42.72
N VAL A 521 36.25 -59.02 -42.35
CA VAL A 521 36.33 -59.87 -41.17
C VAL A 521 36.71 -61.29 -41.59
N VAL A 522 37.65 -61.91 -40.86
CA VAL A 522 38.03 -63.32 -41.07
C VAL A 522 37.19 -64.17 -40.14
N ASN A 523 36.37 -65.06 -40.71
CA ASN A 523 35.57 -65.98 -39.90
C ASN A 523 36.45 -67.00 -39.16
N PRO A 524 35.96 -67.66 -38.10
CA PRO A 524 36.68 -68.73 -37.40
C PRO A 524 37.17 -69.86 -38.32
N ASN A 525 36.54 -70.01 -39.49
CA ASN A 525 36.88 -70.99 -40.53
C ASN A 525 37.94 -70.49 -41.54
N GLY A 526 38.56 -69.32 -41.32
CA GLY A 526 39.63 -68.76 -42.17
C GLY A 526 39.17 -68.04 -43.44
N VAL A 527 37.86 -67.97 -43.70
CA VAL A 527 37.29 -67.30 -44.88
C VAL A 527 37.17 -65.80 -44.62
N LYS A 528 37.73 -64.98 -45.52
CA LYS A 528 37.56 -63.52 -45.53
C LYS A 528 36.16 -63.17 -46.04
N GLN A 529 35.45 -62.32 -45.30
CA GLN A 529 34.15 -61.82 -45.68
C GLN A 529 34.09 -60.32 -45.43
N ARG A 530 33.57 -59.57 -46.41
CA ARG A 530 33.28 -58.16 -46.21
C ARG A 530 31.99 -58.00 -45.40
N GLN A 531 32.02 -57.09 -44.42
CA GLN A 531 30.89 -56.77 -43.54
C GLN A 531 30.62 -55.27 -43.58
N ARG A 532 29.37 -54.90 -43.84
CA ARG A 532 28.86 -53.52 -43.77
C ARG A 532 28.02 -53.36 -42.52
N THR A 533 28.43 -52.48 -41.63
CA THR A 533 27.69 -52.12 -40.42
C THR A 533 27.09 -50.73 -40.61
N THR A 534 25.78 -50.67 -40.82
CA THR A 534 25.00 -49.43 -40.91
C THR A 534 24.33 -49.15 -39.57
N THR A 535 24.69 -48.03 -38.94
CA THR A 535 24.11 -47.58 -37.68
C THR A 535 23.22 -46.37 -37.93
N SER A 536 21.92 -46.53 -37.66
CA SER A 536 20.93 -45.45 -37.69
C SER A 536 20.43 -45.19 -36.27
N THR A 537 20.18 -43.92 -35.93
CA THR A 537 19.81 -43.50 -34.57
C THR A 537 18.65 -42.53 -34.64
N GLU A 538 17.49 -42.94 -34.14
CA GLU A 538 16.31 -42.09 -33.96
C GLU A 538 16.32 -41.52 -32.53
N ASN A 539 16.21 -40.19 -32.40
CA ASN A 539 16.13 -39.51 -31.12
C ASN A 539 14.73 -38.90 -30.91
N LYS A 540 14.17 -39.09 -29.72
CA LYS A 540 12.96 -38.41 -29.26
C LYS A 540 13.27 -37.69 -27.96
N SER A 541 12.81 -36.45 -27.82
CA SER A 541 12.98 -35.70 -26.59
C SER A 541 11.78 -34.84 -26.24
N VAL A 542 11.59 -34.63 -24.94
CA VAL A 542 10.65 -33.65 -24.40
C VAL A 542 11.46 -32.61 -23.65
N ASN A 543 11.36 -31.36 -24.09
CA ASN A 543 12.15 -30.27 -23.53
C ASN A 543 11.27 -29.20 -22.90
N TRP A 544 11.76 -28.62 -21.82
CA TRP A 544 11.22 -27.40 -21.23
C TRP A 544 12.10 -26.23 -21.60
N GLU A 545 11.53 -25.24 -22.27
CA GLU A 545 12.22 -24.02 -22.67
C GLU A 545 11.71 -22.84 -21.86
N VAL A 546 12.63 -22.12 -21.22
CA VAL A 546 12.32 -20.93 -20.41
C VAL A 546 13.07 -19.73 -21.00
N PRO A 547 12.48 -19.05 -22.01
CA PRO A 547 13.05 -17.83 -22.55
C PRO A 547 12.64 -16.60 -21.74
N VAL A 548 13.59 -15.69 -21.54
CA VAL A 548 13.39 -14.36 -20.95
C VAL A 548 13.78 -13.33 -21.99
N LEU A 549 12.80 -12.54 -22.43
CA LEU A 549 12.93 -11.60 -23.53
C LEU A 549 12.75 -10.17 -23.06
N ILE A 550 13.53 -9.30 -23.66
CA ILE A 550 13.25 -7.87 -23.76
C ILE A 550 12.56 -7.65 -25.11
N ARG A 551 11.35 -7.10 -25.10
CA ARG A 551 10.57 -6.80 -26.31
C ARG A 551 10.35 -5.30 -26.47
N TYR A 552 10.32 -4.85 -27.72
CA TYR A 552 10.05 -3.49 -28.14
C TYR A 552 9.01 -3.48 -29.27
N ASN A 553 7.84 -2.88 -28.99
CA ASN A 553 6.81 -2.66 -29.99
C ASN A 553 7.16 -1.41 -30.82
N ILE A 554 7.45 -1.59 -32.11
CA ILE A 554 7.75 -0.50 -33.05
C ILE A 554 6.47 0.30 -33.31
N ASN A 555 5.36 -0.41 -33.49
CA ASN A 555 4.02 0.13 -33.62
C ASN A 555 3.00 -0.83 -33.01
N ASN A 556 1.70 -0.64 -33.29
CA ASN A 556 0.65 -1.53 -32.75
C ASN A 556 0.64 -2.93 -33.37
N TYR A 557 1.41 -3.16 -34.44
CA TYR A 557 1.36 -4.36 -35.28
C TYR A 557 2.67 -5.15 -35.34
N ILE A 558 3.80 -4.51 -35.07
CA ILE A 558 5.14 -5.09 -35.23
C ILE A 558 5.89 -4.94 -33.91
N GLY A 559 6.38 -6.06 -33.41
CA GLY A 559 7.23 -6.13 -32.23
C GLY A 559 8.52 -6.89 -32.52
N VAL A 560 9.62 -6.39 -31.99
CA VAL A 560 10.93 -7.08 -32.01
C VAL A 560 11.34 -7.43 -30.59
N GLY A 561 12.16 -8.45 -30.42
CA GLY A 561 12.67 -8.84 -29.12
C GLY A 561 14.01 -9.56 -29.22
N ALA A 562 14.75 -9.50 -28.12
CA ALA A 562 15.97 -10.27 -27.93
C ALA A 562 15.98 -10.79 -26.50
N GLY A 563 16.58 -11.95 -26.29
CA GLY A 563 16.54 -12.59 -24.99
C GLY A 563 17.52 -13.73 -24.83
N LEU A 564 17.49 -14.31 -23.63
CA LEU A 564 18.21 -15.52 -23.29
C LEU A 564 17.21 -16.66 -23.13
N GLN A 565 17.66 -17.87 -23.42
CA GLN A 565 16.89 -19.08 -23.29
C GLN A 565 17.65 -20.12 -22.49
N ALA A 566 16.93 -20.78 -21.59
CA ALA A 566 17.33 -22.02 -20.95
C ALA A 566 16.47 -23.16 -21.53
N ASN A 567 17.08 -24.28 -21.88
CA ASN A 567 16.41 -25.46 -22.43
C ASN A 567 16.84 -26.68 -21.62
N PHE A 568 15.87 -27.38 -21.04
CA PHE A 568 16.08 -28.57 -20.22
C PHE A 568 15.51 -29.79 -20.94
N ASN A 569 16.34 -30.80 -21.22
CA ASN A 569 15.88 -32.09 -21.74
C ASN A 569 15.30 -32.92 -20.58
N VAL A 570 13.98 -32.89 -20.40
CA VAL A 570 13.30 -33.58 -19.29
C VAL A 570 13.29 -35.08 -19.51
N SER A 571 13.06 -35.50 -20.75
CA SER A 571 13.05 -36.91 -21.16
C SER A 571 13.68 -37.04 -22.53
N GLN A 572 14.56 -38.03 -22.69
CA GLN A 572 15.21 -38.34 -23.95
C GLN A 572 15.26 -39.86 -24.16
N GLU A 573 14.83 -40.30 -25.35
CA GLU A 573 14.85 -41.68 -25.79
C GLU A 573 15.65 -41.76 -27.10
N GLN A 574 16.68 -42.60 -27.10
CA GLN A 574 17.56 -42.83 -28.23
C GLN A 574 17.42 -44.29 -28.68
N ASN A 575 16.89 -44.49 -29.87
CA ASN A 575 16.71 -45.81 -30.48
C ASN A 575 17.76 -46.01 -31.57
N GLN A 576 18.77 -46.82 -31.26
CA GLN A 576 19.85 -47.17 -32.18
C GLN A 576 19.52 -48.50 -32.87
N THR A 577 19.45 -48.47 -34.20
CA THR A 577 19.29 -49.66 -35.04
C THR A 577 20.59 -49.92 -35.78
N ILE A 578 21.22 -51.07 -35.51
CA ILE A 578 22.45 -51.53 -36.13
C ILE A 578 22.09 -52.64 -37.11
N LYS A 579 22.35 -52.40 -38.39
CA LYS A 579 22.16 -53.37 -39.47
C LYS A 579 23.53 -53.85 -39.94
N ILE A 580 23.79 -55.13 -39.81
CA ILE A 580 25.02 -55.79 -40.22
C ILE A 580 24.71 -56.65 -41.46
N GLU A 581 25.35 -56.35 -42.57
CA GLU A 581 25.25 -57.11 -43.82
C GLU A 581 26.59 -57.78 -44.12
N SER A 582 26.59 -59.10 -44.29
CA SER A 582 27.79 -59.88 -44.62
C SER A 582 27.72 -60.34 -46.08
N PHE A 583 28.81 -60.14 -46.82
CA PHE A 583 28.90 -60.41 -48.26
C PHE A 583 29.73 -61.67 -48.58
N GLU A 584 29.48 -62.25 -49.75
CA GLU A 584 30.23 -63.40 -50.28
C GLU A 584 31.61 -62.99 -50.79
N GLY A 585 32.63 -63.35 -50.00
CA GLY A 585 34.03 -63.00 -50.24
C GLY A 585 34.31 -61.51 -50.01
N ASP A 586 35.26 -60.96 -50.76
CA ASP A 586 35.70 -59.56 -50.65
C ASP A 586 34.85 -58.59 -51.53
N SER A 587 33.85 -59.09 -52.26
CA SER A 587 33.07 -58.31 -53.24
C SER A 587 31.65 -57.97 -52.77
N GLU A 588 31.11 -56.82 -53.18
CA GLU A 588 29.75 -56.36 -52.80
C GLU A 588 28.60 -57.02 -53.59
N LYS A 589 28.87 -58.11 -54.33
CA LYS A 589 27.92 -58.63 -55.32
C LYS A 589 26.78 -59.46 -54.72
N PHE A 590 27.04 -60.20 -53.63
CA PHE A 590 26.06 -61.11 -53.03
C PHE A 590 26.08 -61.00 -51.50
N ILE A 591 24.91 -60.71 -50.91
CA ILE A 591 24.70 -60.68 -49.45
C ILE A 591 24.35 -62.09 -48.99
N ILE A 592 25.11 -62.62 -48.03
CA ILE A 592 24.89 -63.96 -47.45
C ILE A 592 24.02 -63.87 -46.20
N ASN A 593 24.17 -62.81 -45.42
CA ASN A 593 23.46 -62.67 -44.15
C ASN A 593 23.18 -61.20 -43.81
N THR A 594 22.01 -60.96 -43.23
CA THR A 594 21.62 -59.66 -42.69
C THR A 594 21.16 -59.85 -41.24
N ARG A 595 21.83 -59.18 -40.31
CA ARG A 595 21.46 -59.17 -38.89
C ARG A 595 21.09 -57.76 -38.48
N THR A 596 19.94 -57.61 -37.86
CA THR A 596 19.50 -56.32 -37.31
C THR A 596 19.43 -56.43 -35.80
N ALA A 597 20.03 -55.49 -35.09
CA ALA A 597 19.91 -55.34 -33.65
C ALA A 597 19.40 -53.93 -33.35
N SER A 598 18.48 -53.80 -32.39
CA SER A 598 17.99 -52.51 -31.92
C SER A 598 18.20 -52.39 -30.42
N ASN A 599 18.71 -51.24 -30.00
CA ASN A 599 18.89 -50.87 -28.60
C ASN A 599 18.20 -49.53 -28.33
N ALA A 600 17.46 -49.44 -27.23
CA ALA A 600 16.80 -48.22 -26.80
C ALA A 600 17.38 -47.77 -25.46
N VAL A 601 17.88 -46.53 -25.40
CA VAL A 601 18.38 -45.91 -24.17
C VAL A 601 17.44 -44.78 -23.78
N LYS A 602 16.95 -44.82 -22.54
CA LYS A 602 16.11 -43.77 -21.96
C LYS A 602 16.87 -43.05 -20.87
N SER A 603 16.78 -41.72 -20.88
CA SER A 603 17.38 -40.86 -19.87
C SER A 603 16.39 -39.76 -19.47
N SER A 604 16.44 -39.38 -18.20
CA SER A 604 15.62 -38.29 -17.64
C SER A 604 16.57 -37.20 -17.14
N PHE A 605 16.22 -35.93 -17.38
CA PHE A 605 17.08 -34.77 -17.08
C PHE A 605 18.48 -34.87 -17.70
N ALA A 606 18.52 -35.16 -18.99
CA ALA A 606 19.74 -35.56 -19.68
C ALA A 606 20.70 -34.39 -19.94
N ASP A 607 20.17 -33.19 -20.19
CA ASP A 607 20.96 -32.09 -20.75
C ASP A 607 20.38 -30.70 -20.43
N PHE A 608 21.25 -29.70 -20.32
CA PHE A 608 20.91 -28.30 -20.08
C PHE A 608 21.62 -27.40 -21.08
N LYS A 609 20.83 -26.77 -21.96
CA LYS A 609 21.34 -25.89 -23.01
C LYS A 609 20.95 -24.46 -22.75
N THR A 610 21.81 -23.54 -23.17
CA THR A 610 21.53 -22.11 -23.11
C THR A 610 21.79 -21.44 -24.46
N GLY A 611 21.04 -20.39 -24.74
CA GLY A 611 21.14 -19.69 -26.01
C GLY A 611 20.66 -18.25 -25.98
N LEU A 612 21.00 -17.54 -27.04
CA LEU A 612 20.45 -16.23 -27.37
C LEU A 612 19.32 -16.39 -28.37
N LEU A 613 18.27 -15.58 -28.24
CA LEU A 613 17.19 -15.56 -29.21
C LEU A 613 16.94 -14.15 -29.73
N PHE A 614 16.49 -14.09 -30.97
CA PHE A 614 15.96 -12.89 -31.61
C PHE A 614 14.56 -13.19 -32.12
N ASP A 615 13.61 -12.33 -31.81
CA ASP A 615 12.18 -12.57 -31.98
C ASP A 615 11.56 -11.43 -32.78
N LEU A 616 10.78 -11.77 -33.81
CA LEU A 616 9.97 -10.85 -34.59
C LEU A 616 8.51 -11.30 -34.49
N THR A 617 7.62 -10.36 -34.22
CA THR A 617 6.17 -10.59 -34.12
C THR A 617 5.41 -9.61 -34.99
N VAL A 618 4.39 -10.12 -35.68
CA VAL A 618 3.49 -9.38 -36.57
C VAL A 618 2.04 -9.74 -36.21
N GLY A 619 1.19 -8.73 -36.02
CA GLY A 619 -0.20 -8.88 -35.59
C GLY A 619 -0.51 -7.98 -34.40
N ALA A 620 -1.53 -8.29 -33.59
CA ALA A 620 -1.92 -7.39 -32.51
C ALA A 620 -0.87 -7.37 -31.36
N ALA A 621 0.07 -6.41 -31.39
CA ALA A 621 1.25 -6.43 -30.53
C ALA A 621 0.93 -6.28 -29.02
N ARG A 622 -0.19 -5.61 -28.69
CA ARG A 622 -0.58 -5.28 -27.31
C ARG A 622 -1.46 -6.35 -26.65
N ILE A 623 -2.54 -6.77 -27.30
CA ILE A 623 -3.53 -7.78 -26.86
C ILE A 623 -4.08 -8.44 -28.12
N GLY A 624 -4.31 -9.75 -28.07
CA GLY A 624 -4.93 -10.51 -29.15
C GLY A 624 -3.93 -11.41 -29.89
N PRO A 625 -4.33 -11.92 -31.08
CA PRO A 625 -3.52 -12.83 -31.85
C PRO A 625 -2.37 -12.12 -32.57
N SER A 626 -1.21 -12.76 -32.58
CA SER A 626 -0.07 -12.39 -33.42
C SER A 626 0.70 -13.64 -33.84
N LEU A 627 1.41 -13.51 -34.95
CA LEU A 627 2.32 -14.52 -35.46
C LEU A 627 3.75 -14.07 -35.18
N GLY A 628 4.63 -15.01 -34.92
CA GLY A 628 6.03 -14.72 -34.66
C GLY A 628 6.98 -15.69 -35.34
N ALA A 629 8.15 -15.16 -35.66
CA ALA A 629 9.31 -15.92 -36.09
C ALA A 629 10.46 -15.57 -35.15
N ARG A 630 11.12 -16.60 -34.62
CA ARG A 630 12.24 -16.48 -33.70
C ARG A 630 13.41 -17.28 -34.24
N TYR A 631 14.62 -16.73 -34.12
CA TYR A 631 15.85 -17.45 -34.36
C TYR A 631 16.57 -17.67 -33.03
N VAL A 632 16.94 -18.91 -32.74
CA VAL A 632 17.62 -19.31 -31.51
C VAL A 632 19.04 -19.74 -31.86
N ILE A 633 20.01 -19.11 -31.20
CA ILE A 633 21.44 -19.40 -31.28
C ILE A 633 21.83 -20.08 -29.99
N ASN A 634 22.11 -21.37 -30.04
CA ASN A 634 22.59 -22.11 -28.87
C ASN A 634 24.10 -21.89 -28.69
N PHE A 635 24.56 -21.80 -27.44
CA PHE A 635 25.99 -21.66 -27.14
C PHE A 635 26.76 -22.96 -27.29
N GLU A 636 26.06 -24.08 -27.22
CA GLU A 636 26.59 -25.40 -27.57
C GLU A 636 26.46 -25.62 -29.07
N GLN A 637 27.50 -26.18 -29.70
CA GLN A 637 27.61 -26.30 -31.15
C GLN A 637 26.46 -27.14 -31.76
N ASN A 638 26.01 -26.73 -32.96
CA ASN A 638 25.14 -27.48 -33.90
C ASN A 638 23.66 -27.67 -33.53
N PHE A 639 23.02 -26.71 -32.84
CA PHE A 639 21.57 -26.77 -32.53
C PHE A 639 20.84 -25.45 -32.78
N ASN A 640 21.27 -24.63 -33.75
CA ASN A 640 20.55 -23.40 -34.07
C ASN A 640 19.24 -23.73 -34.79
N TYR A 641 18.15 -23.03 -34.45
CA TYR A 641 16.85 -23.33 -35.04
C TYR A 641 15.97 -22.10 -35.23
N PHE A 642 15.05 -22.21 -36.17
CA PHE A 642 13.98 -21.24 -36.38
C PHE A 642 12.71 -21.73 -35.69
N GLN A 643 12.02 -20.84 -34.99
CA GLN A 643 10.78 -21.11 -34.30
C GLN A 643 9.67 -20.25 -34.90
N PHE A 644 8.65 -20.87 -35.50
CA PHE A 644 7.47 -20.20 -36.04
C PHE A 644 6.26 -20.48 -35.17
N TYR A 645 5.50 -19.44 -34.81
CA TYR A 645 4.48 -19.59 -33.79
C TYR A 645 3.30 -18.64 -33.92
N GLY A 646 2.16 -19.07 -33.39
CA GLY A 646 1.04 -18.22 -33.03
C GLY A 646 1.05 -17.93 -31.54
N ILE A 647 0.78 -16.68 -31.17
CA ILE A 647 0.61 -16.28 -29.77
C ILE A 647 -0.67 -15.45 -29.62
N TRP A 648 -1.45 -15.76 -28.59
CA TRP A 648 -2.61 -14.98 -28.19
C TRP A 648 -2.37 -14.38 -26.81
N LYS A 649 -2.31 -13.05 -26.71
CA LYS A 649 -2.15 -12.33 -25.43
C LYS A 649 -3.51 -11.90 -24.87
N PHE A 650 -3.77 -12.18 -23.60
CA PHE A 650 -5.02 -11.85 -22.89
C PHE A 650 -4.95 -10.55 -22.09
#